data_AF-A0A9P7Z320-F1
#
_entry.id   AF-A0A9P7Z320-F1
#
_cell.length_a   1.000
_cell.length_b   1.000
_cell.length_c   1.000
_cell.angle_alpha   90.00
_cell.angle_beta   90.00
_cell.angle_gamma   90.00
#
_symmetry.space_group_name_H-M   'P 1'
#
loop_
_entity.id
_entity.type
_entity.pdbx_description
1 polymer ?
#
loop_
_entity_poly.entity_id
_entity_poly.type
_entity_poly.pdbx_seq_one_letter_code
_entity_poly.pdbx_strand_id
1 'polypeptide(L)'
;MPPSQLKRLKASLREQGIVGPQKSKKQKKQNAQNGVGKDKRVHRTEALNAIRDQFNPFEYKWSKGPKFEATTVQGSNATKGAVIGRSHVGKARAEDNDVSYFMAHKNKAGGIIDKRFGENDPTMDPEEKMLHRLTQVAERKNRRSLFDLDDDEPGQLTHMGQSLSLDGPTIRDDFDEADLQDDDEDTSDARTLKRVRTEEDGDLEVEEQEGMPERKKSKQEVMKEVIAKSKLHKYERQTAKEDDDDMRIELDKGLSGLHDLLRGIPSKTQLKVDDAGMDPERMALLLDEKAKTDKEYDLRLRQLALDARSKPTERTKTDEETAEDIARMFKDREAKRLKEQERQERKLRAMLDGDEDDAEEEDKGDDLDKIPDSNQENDIFADEEDNFGFGSGIQGPNVDIGVEDEDEFEIDDDLVAESVSGEEFSNDSGSEADEIKEEVEEDDDFVKDLLTEGESRRPAFLTGANAPLPEVVLPEKNGVDGNLAYTFECPQSKEDFLAVTNGTDILDLPMIIQRIRLQYDAKLKPENKPKLGKFAVALIDYISYLANRKIPAPMSVLENSIRHIHSLAKTGHALEIGTGFLCHLTDMSESRSRELNSGDLVLLTAIGSTFDTTDHFHDIVMPAMLTMDRYLSLKVPRDLSDFATGAYVTTLCLQYVQRSERYVPSVMNFIENSLSVLAPIPMSKLPGGFPCHEPRTAVRIQDSSATIRGLNFVDCRPQENMEAKELESLKLAVLNINLKLANAALNVWGKQPSTFEIFEPVLKILEHLESKKCRTALPKAIQTPITKFAEKLNVCLSLAQLSRRPLELHHHKPLAIKMAIPKFEESYNPNKHYDPDRERTENAKLQKELKREKKGAVRELRKDAKAIATENLRQKREKDAAYDKKYKRLIAEIQGEEGHEAKAYEREKEWRKKGKK
;
A
#
# COMPACT_ATOMS: atom_id res chain seq x y z
N MET A 1 53.32 6.31 -39.61
CA MET A 1 52.62 7.26 -40.50
C MET A 1 51.74 6.49 -41.47
N PRO A 2 50.49 6.93 -41.73
CA PRO A 2 49.67 6.31 -42.76
C PRO A 2 50.37 6.44 -44.14
N PRO A 3 50.27 5.44 -45.02
CA PRO A 3 50.93 5.48 -46.32
C PRO A 3 50.45 6.66 -47.17
N SER A 4 51.33 7.23 -48.00
CA SER A 4 50.97 8.33 -48.93
C SER A 4 49.80 7.94 -49.84
N GLN A 5 48.94 8.91 -50.18
CA GLN A 5 47.81 8.74 -51.10
C GLN A 5 48.27 8.17 -52.45
N LEU A 6 49.44 8.61 -52.96
CA LEU A 6 50.02 8.09 -54.20
C LEU A 6 50.41 6.59 -54.08
N LYS A 7 50.95 6.18 -52.93
CA LYS A 7 51.34 4.78 -52.68
C LYS A 7 50.10 3.88 -52.59
N ARG A 8 49.05 4.34 -51.90
CA ARG A 8 47.74 3.67 -51.82
C ARG A 8 47.07 3.56 -53.19
N LEU A 9 47.08 4.62 -54.00
CA LEU A 9 46.50 4.62 -55.34
C LEU A 9 47.21 3.63 -56.26
N LYS A 10 48.55 3.63 -56.27
CA LYS A 10 49.36 2.68 -57.04
C LYS A 10 49.17 1.23 -56.57
N ALA A 11 48.85 0.99 -55.30
CA ALA A 11 48.55 -0.34 -54.78
C ALA A 11 47.16 -0.81 -55.22
N SER A 12 46.13 0.02 -55.03
CA SER A 12 44.75 -0.28 -55.44
C SER A 12 44.62 -0.48 -56.96
N LEU A 13 45.29 0.34 -57.79
CA LEU A 13 45.31 0.16 -59.25
C LEU A 13 46.05 -1.13 -59.69
N ARG A 14 47.02 -1.60 -58.90
CA ARG A 14 47.72 -2.88 -59.14
C ARG A 14 46.86 -4.08 -58.74
N GLU A 15 46.19 -3.99 -57.60
CA GLU A 15 45.27 -5.01 -57.08
C GLU A 15 44.09 -5.24 -58.03
N GLN A 16 43.49 -4.16 -58.53
CA GLN A 16 42.42 -4.22 -59.54
C GLN A 16 42.93 -4.55 -60.96
N GLY A 17 44.24 -4.78 -61.13
CA GLY A 17 44.83 -5.22 -62.40
C GLY A 17 44.80 -4.18 -63.54
N ILE A 18 44.60 -2.90 -63.21
CA ILE A 18 44.50 -1.77 -64.14
C ILE A 18 45.90 -1.28 -64.54
N VAL A 19 46.82 -1.22 -63.57
CA VAL A 19 48.24 -0.88 -63.76
C VAL A 19 49.07 -2.07 -63.31
N GLY A 20 49.93 -2.61 -64.18
CA GLY A 20 50.77 -3.76 -63.86
C GLY A 20 51.80 -4.02 -64.96
N PRO A 21 52.72 -4.99 -64.77
CA PRO A 21 53.71 -5.33 -65.79
C PRO A 21 53.03 -5.86 -67.07
N GLN A 22 53.72 -5.72 -68.20
CA GLN A 22 53.20 -6.12 -69.51
C GLN A 22 52.92 -7.63 -69.57
N LYS A 23 51.64 -8.01 -69.71
CA LYS A 23 51.19 -9.40 -69.76
C LYS A 23 51.64 -10.10 -71.06
N SER A 24 52.13 -11.34 -70.96
CA SER A 24 52.57 -12.14 -72.11
C SER A 24 51.40 -12.61 -73.00
N LYS A 25 51.68 -13.00 -74.26
CA LYS A 25 50.63 -13.47 -75.20
C LYS A 25 49.84 -14.68 -74.67
N LYS A 26 50.48 -15.60 -73.93
CA LYS A 26 49.82 -16.76 -73.29
C LYS A 26 48.83 -16.32 -72.20
N GLN A 27 49.22 -15.38 -71.34
CA GLN A 27 48.35 -14.85 -70.28
C GLN A 27 47.16 -14.04 -70.82
N LYS A 28 47.34 -13.34 -71.95
CA LYS A 28 46.22 -12.66 -72.64
C LYS A 28 45.22 -13.65 -73.21
N LYS A 29 45.67 -14.78 -73.77
CA LYS A 29 44.82 -15.84 -74.33
C LYS A 29 44.02 -16.57 -73.25
N GLN A 30 44.65 -16.90 -72.12
CA GLN A 30 43.98 -17.47 -70.93
C GLN A 30 42.89 -16.54 -70.38
N ASN A 31 43.18 -15.24 -70.31
CA ASN A 31 42.22 -14.23 -69.86
C ASN A 31 41.02 -14.02 -70.80
N ALA A 32 41.19 -14.34 -72.09
CA ALA A 32 40.13 -14.28 -73.09
C ALA A 32 39.30 -15.58 -73.13
N GLN A 33 39.92 -16.73 -72.82
CA GLN A 33 39.23 -18.03 -72.69
C GLN A 33 38.26 -18.07 -71.50
N ASN A 34 38.54 -17.34 -70.41
CA ASN A 34 37.67 -17.28 -69.23
C ASN A 34 36.43 -16.38 -69.43
N GLY A 35 36.05 -15.99 -70.65
CA GLY A 35 34.81 -15.24 -70.96
C GLY A 35 34.77 -13.76 -70.51
N VAL A 36 35.79 -13.29 -69.82
CA VAL A 36 35.74 -12.04 -69.03
C VAL A 36 35.84 -10.73 -69.83
N GLY A 37 35.56 -10.70 -71.14
CA GLY A 37 35.85 -9.53 -72.00
C GLY A 37 34.96 -8.30 -71.77
N LYS A 38 33.64 -8.48 -71.76
CA LYS A 38 32.65 -7.42 -71.48
C LYS A 38 32.51 -7.17 -69.97
N ASP A 39 32.48 -8.23 -69.17
CA ASP A 39 32.38 -8.14 -67.70
C ASP A 39 33.61 -7.50 -67.06
N LYS A 40 34.84 -7.75 -67.56
CA LYS A 40 36.03 -6.97 -67.14
C LYS A 40 35.87 -5.51 -67.46
N ARG A 41 35.18 -5.12 -68.53
CA ARG A 41 35.03 -3.70 -68.87
C ARG A 41 34.09 -3.01 -67.89
N VAL A 42 32.96 -3.64 -67.55
CA VAL A 42 31.98 -3.12 -66.57
C VAL A 42 32.55 -3.12 -65.15
N HIS A 43 33.12 -4.24 -64.68
CA HIS A 43 33.78 -4.30 -63.38
C HIS A 43 35.01 -3.39 -63.29
N ARG A 44 35.75 -3.20 -64.40
CA ARG A 44 36.84 -2.22 -64.43
C ARG A 44 36.32 -0.79 -64.36
N THR A 45 35.24 -0.45 -65.05
CA THR A 45 34.66 0.91 -64.95
C THR A 45 34.12 1.17 -63.55
N GLU A 46 33.47 0.19 -62.93
CA GLU A 46 32.95 0.29 -61.57
C GLU A 46 34.08 0.40 -60.54
N ALA A 47 35.09 -0.48 -60.59
CA ALA A 47 36.24 -0.43 -59.70
C ALA A 47 37.06 0.86 -59.89
N LEU A 48 37.23 1.34 -61.13
CA LEU A 48 37.96 2.58 -61.41
C LEU A 48 37.15 3.81 -60.96
N ASN A 49 35.82 3.77 -61.04
CA ASN A 49 34.96 4.80 -60.47
C ASN A 49 35.01 4.78 -58.93
N ALA A 50 34.97 3.61 -58.28
CA ALA A 50 35.14 3.50 -56.83
C ALA A 50 36.52 4.00 -56.37
N ILE A 51 37.58 3.73 -57.13
CA ILE A 51 38.92 4.28 -56.88
C ILE A 51 38.91 5.80 -57.09
N ARG A 52 38.26 6.32 -58.13
CA ARG A 52 38.14 7.77 -58.32
C ARG A 52 37.42 8.43 -57.16
N ASP A 53 36.31 7.85 -56.69
CA ASP A 53 35.54 8.36 -55.55
C ASP A 53 36.34 8.30 -54.25
N GLN A 54 37.08 7.21 -53.99
CA GLN A 54 37.89 7.06 -52.79
C GLN A 54 39.13 7.98 -52.79
N PHE A 55 39.76 8.19 -53.95
CA PHE A 55 41.00 8.96 -54.09
C PHE A 55 40.78 10.41 -54.52
N ASN A 56 39.56 10.82 -54.86
CA ASN A 56 39.17 12.22 -54.94
C ASN A 56 38.33 12.60 -53.72
N PRO A 57 38.98 12.80 -52.58
CA PRO A 57 38.25 12.97 -51.36
C PRO A 57 37.45 14.31 -51.43
N PHE A 58 38.02 15.37 -52.01
CA PHE A 58 37.47 16.73 -51.95
C PHE A 58 36.12 16.96 -52.68
N GLU A 59 35.62 15.98 -53.43
CA GLU A 59 34.27 16.05 -54.02
C GLU A 59 33.16 15.89 -52.97
N TYR A 60 33.48 15.22 -51.86
CA TYR A 60 32.57 14.87 -50.79
C TYR A 60 32.87 15.66 -49.53
N LYS A 61 31.81 16.05 -48.82
CA LYS A 61 31.95 16.55 -47.46
C LYS A 61 31.82 15.37 -46.51
N TRP A 62 32.87 15.05 -45.76
CA TRP A 62 32.79 14.00 -44.74
C TRP A 62 32.24 14.50 -43.42
N SER A 63 31.55 13.59 -42.75
CA SER A 63 31.18 13.77 -41.37
C SER A 63 32.39 13.65 -40.46
N LYS A 64 32.48 14.59 -39.50
CA LYS A 64 33.21 14.33 -38.26
C LYS A 64 32.41 13.22 -37.56
N GLY A 65 33.08 12.17 -37.07
CA GLY A 65 32.41 10.99 -36.50
C GLY A 65 31.40 11.33 -35.39
N PRO A 66 30.67 10.33 -34.87
CA PRO A 66 29.59 10.57 -33.92
C PRO A 66 30.14 11.26 -32.67
N LYS A 67 29.40 12.25 -32.14
CA LYS A 67 29.81 12.98 -30.91
C LYS A 67 29.70 12.08 -29.68
N PHE A 68 28.68 11.24 -29.66
CA PHE A 68 28.45 10.18 -28.66
C PHE A 68 28.31 8.87 -29.44
N GLU A 69 29.09 7.86 -29.04
CA GLU A 69 29.10 6.57 -29.72
C GLU A 69 27.87 5.75 -29.28
N ALA A 70 27.04 5.36 -30.25
CA ALA A 70 25.90 4.49 -30.04
C ALA A 70 25.98 3.35 -31.06
N THR A 71 25.89 2.11 -30.57
CA THR A 71 25.93 0.90 -31.39
C THR A 71 24.51 0.56 -31.87
N THR A 72 24.28 0.67 -33.18
CA THR A 72 23.02 0.24 -33.83
C THR A 72 23.35 -0.64 -35.04
N VAL A 73 22.57 -1.69 -35.25
CA VAL A 73 22.75 -2.69 -36.34
C VAL A 73 22.51 -2.05 -37.71
N GLN A 74 21.63 -1.05 -37.77
CA GLN A 74 21.55 -0.15 -38.92
C GLN A 74 22.71 0.84 -38.82
N GLY A 75 23.79 0.57 -39.54
CA GLY A 75 24.96 1.45 -39.59
C GLY A 75 24.52 2.88 -39.84
N SER A 76 24.51 3.69 -38.77
CA SER A 76 24.16 5.09 -38.91
C SER A 76 25.18 5.70 -39.90
N ASN A 77 24.68 6.48 -40.86
CA ASN A 77 25.50 7.24 -41.80
C ASN A 77 26.40 8.29 -41.11
N ALA A 78 26.60 8.18 -39.79
CA ALA A 78 27.44 9.01 -38.95
C ALA A 78 28.79 8.35 -38.60
N THR A 79 29.20 7.28 -39.31
CA THR A 79 30.56 6.76 -39.15
C THR A 79 31.59 7.82 -39.58
N LYS A 80 32.75 7.83 -38.91
CA LYS A 80 33.84 8.76 -39.24
C LYS A 80 34.27 8.54 -40.70
N GLY A 81 34.06 9.55 -41.56
CA GLY A 81 34.32 9.41 -42.99
C GLY A 81 33.10 9.04 -43.84
N ALA A 82 31.90 9.01 -43.26
CA ALA A 82 30.66 8.94 -44.02
C ALA A 82 30.43 10.23 -44.83
N VAL A 83 29.87 10.07 -46.03
CA VAL A 83 29.61 11.16 -46.97
C VAL A 83 28.32 11.89 -46.55
N ILE A 84 28.45 13.14 -46.10
CA ILE A 84 27.30 14.00 -45.76
C ILE A 84 26.58 14.48 -47.02
N GLY A 85 27.34 14.68 -48.10
CA GLY A 85 26.79 15.17 -49.36
C GLY A 85 27.90 15.43 -50.38
N ARG A 86 27.52 15.40 -51.66
CA ARG A 86 28.37 15.84 -52.76
C ARG A 86 28.23 17.36 -52.90
N SER A 87 29.28 18.02 -53.37
CA SER A 87 29.13 19.38 -53.89
C SER A 87 28.21 19.31 -55.13
N HIS A 88 26.92 19.63 -54.96
CA HIS A 88 25.91 19.52 -56.03
C HIS A 88 26.06 20.66 -57.04
N VAL A 89 27.14 20.62 -57.83
CA VAL A 89 27.33 21.51 -58.98
C VAL A 89 26.21 21.33 -60.01
N GLY A 90 25.61 20.14 -60.08
CA GLY A 90 24.48 19.85 -60.98
C GLY A 90 23.18 20.56 -60.62
N LYS A 91 22.77 20.53 -59.33
CA LYS A 91 21.57 21.25 -58.86
C LYS A 91 21.77 22.76 -58.93
N ALA A 92 22.93 23.26 -58.48
CA ALA A 92 23.27 24.68 -58.60
C ALA A 92 23.23 25.16 -60.06
N ARG A 93 23.70 24.35 -61.03
CA ARG A 93 23.57 24.66 -62.45
C ARG A 93 22.13 24.66 -62.95
N ALA A 94 21.28 23.77 -62.45
CA ALA A 94 19.87 23.76 -62.81
C ALA A 94 19.16 25.01 -62.28
N GLU A 95 19.41 25.38 -61.03
CA GLU A 95 18.91 26.61 -60.40
C GLU A 95 19.41 27.87 -61.14
N ASP A 96 20.71 27.92 -61.48
CA ASP A 96 21.28 29.00 -62.31
C ASP A 96 20.65 29.06 -63.71
N ASN A 97 20.33 27.90 -64.31
CA ASN A 97 19.65 27.82 -65.60
C ASN A 97 18.21 28.35 -65.52
N ASP A 98 17.50 28.09 -64.43
CA ASP A 98 16.15 28.61 -64.23
C ASP A 98 16.17 30.13 -64.03
N VAL A 99 17.06 30.64 -63.18
CA VAL A 99 17.24 32.08 -62.96
C VAL A 99 17.62 32.78 -64.28
N SER A 100 18.57 32.23 -65.04
CA SER A 100 18.95 32.77 -66.34
C SER A 100 17.79 32.70 -67.36
N TYR A 101 17.00 31.63 -67.34
CA TYR A 101 15.79 31.51 -68.15
C TYR A 101 14.79 32.64 -67.84
N PHE A 102 14.48 32.87 -66.57
CA PHE A 102 13.59 33.95 -66.15
C PHE A 102 14.14 35.34 -66.51
N MET A 103 15.46 35.56 -66.35
CA MET A 103 16.09 36.80 -66.75
C MET A 103 16.02 37.06 -68.26
N ALA A 104 16.21 36.04 -69.09
CA ALA A 104 16.09 36.15 -70.55
C ALA A 104 14.65 36.45 -70.99
N HIS A 105 13.66 36.01 -70.21
CA HIS A 105 12.24 36.16 -70.52
C HIS A 105 11.53 37.28 -69.74
N LYS A 106 12.28 38.15 -69.04
CA LYS A 106 11.73 39.22 -68.17
C LYS A 106 10.67 40.11 -68.83
N ASN A 107 10.79 40.35 -70.14
CA ASN A 107 9.87 41.21 -70.90
C ASN A 107 8.98 40.42 -71.89
N LYS A 108 8.86 39.11 -71.73
CA LYS A 108 8.01 38.29 -72.60
C LYS A 108 6.56 38.36 -72.12
N ALA A 109 5.70 38.99 -72.90
CA ALA A 109 4.26 38.95 -72.69
C ALA A 109 3.66 37.74 -73.41
N GLY A 110 2.89 36.94 -72.68
CA GLY A 110 2.24 35.73 -73.20
C GLY A 110 3.15 34.50 -73.24
N GLY A 111 2.52 33.33 -73.14
CA GLY A 111 3.15 32.02 -73.25
C GLY A 111 2.18 31.03 -73.86
N ILE A 112 2.68 29.89 -74.34
CA ILE A 112 1.80 28.79 -74.73
C ILE A 112 1.14 28.28 -73.46
N ILE A 113 -0.16 28.54 -73.33
CA ILE A 113 -1.01 27.87 -72.36
C ILE A 113 -1.37 26.55 -73.01
N ASP A 114 -0.59 25.50 -72.72
CA ASP A 114 -0.82 24.18 -73.29
C ASP A 114 -2.06 23.54 -72.64
N LYS A 115 -3.23 23.80 -73.24
CA LYS A 115 -4.53 23.25 -72.84
C LYS A 115 -4.80 21.85 -73.40
N ARG A 116 -3.89 21.30 -74.22
CA ARG A 116 -4.11 20.02 -74.91
C ARG A 116 -4.21 18.82 -73.97
N PHE A 117 -3.66 18.96 -72.76
CA PHE A 117 -3.65 17.91 -71.76
C PHE A 117 -4.59 18.17 -70.58
N GLY A 118 -5.37 19.26 -70.59
CA GLY A 118 -6.35 19.61 -69.54
C GLY A 118 -5.77 19.96 -68.16
N GLU A 119 -4.55 19.53 -67.85
CA GLU A 119 -3.92 19.67 -66.53
C GLU A 119 -3.68 21.12 -66.11
N ASN A 120 -3.38 22.00 -67.08
CA ASN A 120 -3.10 23.42 -66.85
C ASN A 120 -4.28 24.35 -67.18
N ASP A 121 -5.48 23.82 -67.48
CA ASP A 121 -6.65 24.65 -67.69
C ASP A 121 -7.34 24.97 -66.35
N PRO A 122 -7.43 26.24 -65.92
CA PRO A 122 -8.08 26.61 -64.66
C PRO A 122 -9.60 26.50 -64.70
N THR A 123 -10.18 26.14 -65.85
CA THR A 123 -11.64 25.97 -66.03
C THR A 123 -12.14 24.53 -65.84
N MET A 124 -11.24 23.54 -65.75
CA MET A 124 -11.59 22.14 -65.49
C MET A 124 -11.58 21.82 -63.98
N ASP A 125 -12.54 21.04 -63.53
CA ASP A 125 -12.63 20.59 -62.14
C ASP A 125 -11.49 19.63 -61.77
N PRO A 126 -11.09 19.58 -60.48
CA PRO A 126 -10.00 18.72 -60.03
C PRO A 126 -10.25 17.23 -60.34
N GLU A 127 -11.51 16.78 -60.33
CA GLU A 127 -11.90 15.40 -60.67
C GLU A 127 -11.70 15.10 -62.17
N GLU A 128 -12.09 16.02 -63.06
CA GLU A 128 -11.89 15.88 -64.50
C GLU A 128 -10.38 15.86 -64.87
N LYS A 129 -9.56 16.60 -64.13
CA LYS A 129 -8.09 16.57 -64.28
C LYS A 129 -7.50 15.22 -63.89
N MET A 130 -8.01 14.58 -62.83
CA MET A 130 -7.57 13.23 -62.44
C MET A 130 -7.97 12.18 -63.47
N LEU A 131 -9.19 12.28 -64.01
CA LEU A 131 -9.66 11.43 -65.11
C LEU A 131 -8.78 11.56 -66.36
N HIS A 132 -8.43 12.78 -66.78
CA HIS A 132 -7.55 13.00 -67.93
C HIS A 132 -6.12 12.47 -67.71
N ARG A 133 -5.57 12.55 -66.48
CA ARG A 133 -4.30 11.90 -66.14
C ARG A 133 -4.41 10.39 -66.24
N LEU A 134 -5.48 9.80 -65.71
CA LEU A 134 -5.73 8.37 -65.74
C LEU A 134 -5.84 7.86 -67.20
N THR A 135 -6.63 8.55 -68.04
CA THR A 135 -6.79 8.19 -69.45
C THR A 135 -5.48 8.28 -70.22
N GLN A 136 -4.64 9.29 -69.94
CA GLN A 136 -3.34 9.44 -70.61
C GLN A 136 -2.29 8.42 -70.15
N VAL A 137 -2.30 8.05 -68.86
CA VAL A 137 -1.47 6.95 -68.33
C VAL A 137 -1.90 5.62 -68.96
N ALA A 138 -3.19 5.40 -69.16
CA ALA A 138 -3.73 4.25 -69.88
C ALA A 138 -3.34 4.25 -71.39
N GLU A 139 -3.43 5.40 -72.07
CA GLU A 139 -3.01 5.54 -73.48
C GLU A 139 -1.49 5.34 -73.67
N ARG A 140 -0.66 5.81 -72.74
CA ARG A 140 0.80 5.56 -72.77
C ARG A 140 1.14 4.09 -72.53
N LYS A 141 0.36 3.37 -71.72
CA LYS A 141 0.48 1.90 -71.57
C LYS A 141 0.08 1.15 -72.84
N ASN A 142 -0.87 1.67 -73.62
CA ASN A 142 -1.35 1.04 -74.86
C ASN A 142 -0.53 1.35 -76.13
N ARG A 143 0.46 2.26 -76.09
CA ARG A 143 1.40 2.45 -77.22
C ARG A 143 2.68 1.64 -77.03
N ARG A 144 2.62 0.34 -77.37
CA ARG A 144 3.81 -0.52 -77.59
C ARG A 144 4.17 -0.54 -79.08
N SER A 145 5.48 -0.44 -79.33
CA SER A 145 6.28 -0.68 -80.55
C SER A 145 5.62 -1.29 -81.80
N LEU A 146 5.78 -0.62 -82.97
CA LEU A 146 5.35 -1.00 -84.33
C LEU A 146 6.04 -2.25 -84.96
N PHE A 147 6.55 -3.20 -84.16
CA PHE A 147 7.32 -4.34 -84.67
C PHE A 147 7.13 -5.66 -83.89
N ASP A 148 5.91 -5.96 -83.45
CA ASP A 148 5.54 -7.34 -83.06
C ASP A 148 4.55 -7.89 -84.10
N LEU A 149 5.02 -8.81 -84.93
CA LEU A 149 4.22 -9.66 -85.84
C LEU A 149 4.32 -11.08 -85.29
N ASP A 150 3.37 -11.46 -84.44
CA ASP A 150 2.94 -12.84 -84.18
C ASP A 150 1.55 -12.76 -83.52
N ASP A 151 0.53 -12.58 -84.36
CA ASP A 151 -0.88 -12.76 -84.04
C ASP A 151 -1.24 -14.22 -84.31
N ASP A 152 -1.51 -14.99 -83.25
CA ASP A 152 -2.42 -16.15 -83.29
C ASP A 152 -3.25 -16.17 -81.97
N GLU A 153 -4.54 -15.87 -82.15
CA GLU A 153 -5.68 -15.80 -81.23
C GLU A 153 -5.90 -17.07 -80.35
N PRO A 154 -6.66 -17.04 -79.22
CA PRO A 154 -8.05 -16.55 -79.20
C PRO A 154 -8.49 -15.71 -77.98
N GLY A 155 -9.54 -14.92 -78.21
CA GLY A 155 -10.05 -13.87 -77.32
C GLY A 155 -10.41 -14.31 -75.90
N GLN A 156 -9.87 -13.55 -74.94
CA GLN A 156 -10.17 -13.66 -73.52
C GLN A 156 -11.25 -12.62 -73.16
N LEU A 157 -12.38 -13.09 -72.63
CA LEU A 157 -13.53 -12.27 -72.24
C LEU A 157 -13.12 -11.32 -71.10
N THR A 158 -13.13 -10.01 -71.37
CA THR A 158 -12.79 -8.96 -70.42
C THR A 158 -14.01 -8.07 -70.17
N HIS A 159 -14.42 -7.90 -68.92
CA HIS A 159 -15.37 -6.87 -68.51
C HIS A 159 -14.58 -5.78 -67.79
N MET A 160 -14.65 -4.54 -68.29
CA MET A 160 -13.92 -3.37 -67.74
C MET A 160 -12.39 -3.52 -67.67
N GLY A 161 -11.78 -4.37 -68.51
CA GLY A 161 -10.33 -4.40 -68.72
C GLY A 161 -9.51 -5.28 -67.76
N GLN A 162 -10.13 -6.14 -66.96
CA GLN A 162 -9.43 -7.20 -66.21
C GLN A 162 -9.76 -8.59 -66.74
N SER A 163 -8.75 -9.45 -66.87
CA SER A 163 -8.90 -10.87 -67.22
C SER A 163 -9.40 -11.64 -65.99
N LEU A 164 -10.58 -12.27 -66.09
CA LEU A 164 -11.11 -13.17 -65.06
C LEU A 164 -10.39 -14.53 -65.15
N SER A 165 -9.17 -14.61 -64.61
CA SER A 165 -8.54 -15.89 -64.26
C SER A 165 -8.83 -16.20 -62.79
N LEU A 166 -9.32 -17.41 -62.52
CA LEU A 166 -9.81 -17.93 -61.22
C LEU A 166 -8.73 -18.02 -60.12
N ASP A 167 -7.51 -17.52 -60.35
CA ASP A 167 -6.37 -17.64 -59.42
C ASP A 167 -5.56 -16.33 -59.37
N GLY A 168 -6.23 -15.26 -58.96
CA GLY A 168 -5.67 -13.91 -58.80
C GLY A 168 -6.07 -13.29 -57.45
N PRO A 169 -5.28 -12.33 -56.91
CA PRO A 169 -5.44 -11.82 -55.55
C PRO A 169 -6.78 -11.09 -55.36
N THR A 170 -7.32 -11.18 -54.15
CA THR A 170 -8.59 -10.60 -53.74
C THR A 170 -8.67 -9.10 -54.02
N ILE A 171 -9.84 -8.70 -54.54
CA ILE A 171 -10.27 -7.33 -54.83
C ILE A 171 -9.99 -6.45 -53.61
N ARG A 172 -9.15 -5.42 -53.79
CA ARG A 172 -9.03 -4.30 -52.84
C ARG A 172 -10.06 -3.25 -53.26
N ASP A 173 -10.82 -2.81 -52.28
CA ASP A 173 -11.84 -1.77 -52.40
C ASP A 173 -11.16 -0.40 -52.56
N ASP A 174 -11.58 0.40 -53.54
CA ASP A 174 -10.94 1.67 -53.93
C ASP A 174 -11.36 2.84 -53.01
N PHE A 175 -11.70 2.54 -51.76
CA PHE A 175 -12.13 3.51 -50.73
C PHE A 175 -11.00 3.90 -49.75
N ASP A 176 -9.76 3.95 -50.24
CA ASP A 176 -8.65 4.61 -49.53
C ASP A 176 -8.69 6.11 -49.84
N GLU A 177 -9.57 6.81 -49.12
CA GLU A 177 -9.60 8.26 -48.98
C GLU A 177 -8.32 8.70 -48.23
N ALA A 178 -7.29 9.08 -49.01
CA ALA A 178 -6.10 9.74 -48.49
C ALA A 178 -6.40 11.22 -48.26
N ASP A 179 -7.01 11.52 -47.10
CA ASP A 179 -7.07 12.88 -46.59
C ASP A 179 -5.72 13.26 -45.95
N LEU A 180 -5.16 14.34 -46.49
CA LEU A 180 -4.16 15.27 -45.97
C LEU A 180 -3.25 14.79 -44.81
N GLN A 181 -2.00 14.47 -45.16
CA GLN A 181 -0.88 14.59 -44.23
C GLN A 181 0.26 15.38 -44.89
N ASP A 182 0.63 16.47 -44.23
CA ASP A 182 1.71 17.40 -44.59
C ASP A 182 3.00 16.69 -45.00
N ASP A 183 3.46 17.00 -46.21
CA ASP A 183 4.78 16.65 -46.74
C ASP A 183 5.85 17.58 -46.15
N ASP A 184 6.67 17.06 -45.24
CA ASP A 184 8.07 17.45 -45.07
C ASP A 184 8.95 16.35 -45.67
N GLU A 185 9.54 16.64 -46.83
CA GLU A 185 10.42 15.79 -47.63
C GLU A 185 11.83 15.66 -47.00
N ASP A 186 12.32 14.44 -46.77
CA ASP A 186 13.59 13.89 -47.29
C ASP A 186 14.06 12.64 -46.49
N THR A 187 13.90 11.42 -47.01
CA THR A 187 14.98 10.65 -47.65
C THR A 187 14.57 9.22 -48.03
N SER A 188 14.86 8.92 -49.29
CA SER A 188 14.86 7.69 -50.08
C SER A 188 15.30 6.35 -49.44
N ASP A 189 14.72 5.29 -50.03
CA ASP A 189 15.22 3.91 -50.21
C ASP A 189 14.74 2.83 -49.21
N ALA A 190 13.50 2.37 -49.37
CA ALA A 190 13.08 1.02 -48.98
C ALA A 190 12.66 0.22 -50.22
N ARG A 191 13.62 -0.51 -50.81
CA ARG A 191 13.34 -1.56 -51.79
C ARG A 191 12.57 -2.68 -51.08
N THR A 192 11.29 -2.84 -51.43
CA THR A 192 10.47 -3.98 -51.06
C THR A 192 11.07 -5.27 -51.62
N LEU A 193 11.81 -6.01 -50.80
CA LEU A 193 12.23 -7.36 -51.09
C LEU A 193 11.15 -8.34 -50.61
N LYS A 194 10.49 -8.97 -51.58
CA LYS A 194 9.74 -10.22 -51.45
C LYS A 194 10.51 -11.19 -50.54
N ARG A 195 9.99 -11.48 -49.35
CA ARG A 195 10.37 -12.68 -48.60
C ARG A 195 9.43 -13.79 -49.06
N VAL A 196 10.03 -14.79 -49.70
CA VAL A 196 9.41 -16.05 -50.09
C VAL A 196 8.84 -16.71 -48.84
N ARG A 197 7.53 -17.00 -48.89
CA ARG A 197 6.80 -17.80 -47.91
C ARG A 197 7.06 -19.26 -48.29
N THR A 198 7.75 -20.01 -47.43
CA THR A 198 7.76 -21.46 -47.51
C THR A 198 6.73 -21.95 -46.50
N GLU A 199 5.70 -22.59 -47.03
CA GLU A 199 4.71 -23.36 -46.28
C GLU A 199 5.37 -24.65 -45.81
N GLU A 200 5.33 -24.93 -44.51
CA GLU A 200 5.39 -26.29 -44.00
C GLU A 200 4.68 -26.32 -42.64
N ASP A 201 3.74 -27.25 -42.54
CA ASP A 201 2.86 -27.53 -41.41
C ASP A 201 3.63 -27.81 -40.12
N GLY A 202 3.08 -27.35 -38.99
CA GLY A 202 3.65 -27.62 -37.67
C GLY A 202 2.80 -26.99 -36.58
N ASP A 203 1.68 -27.64 -36.28
CA ASP A 203 0.86 -27.43 -35.10
C ASP A 203 1.71 -27.65 -33.85
N LEU A 204 2.13 -26.56 -33.19
CA LEU A 204 2.76 -26.56 -31.88
C LEU A 204 2.31 -25.30 -31.13
N GLU A 205 1.46 -25.52 -30.14
CA GLU A 205 1.19 -24.60 -29.03
C GLU A 205 2.53 -24.15 -28.43
N VAL A 206 2.75 -22.83 -28.37
CA VAL A 206 3.88 -22.23 -27.66
C VAL A 206 3.31 -21.47 -26.48
N GLU A 207 3.50 -22.06 -25.31
CA GLU A 207 3.34 -21.48 -24.00
C GLU A 207 4.06 -20.13 -23.89
N GLU A 208 3.40 -19.22 -23.17
CA GLU A 208 3.89 -17.89 -22.83
C GLU A 208 5.23 -17.96 -22.09
N GLN A 209 6.28 -17.40 -22.69
CA GLN A 209 7.52 -17.08 -21.99
C GLN A 209 7.51 -15.58 -21.66
N GLU A 210 7.25 -15.28 -20.40
CA GLU A 210 7.41 -13.96 -19.79
C GLU A 210 8.86 -13.46 -19.92
N GLY A 211 9.01 -12.19 -20.30
CA GLY A 211 10.30 -11.48 -20.22
C GLY A 211 10.80 -10.76 -21.48
N MET A 212 10.03 -10.70 -22.57
CA MET A 212 10.34 -9.80 -23.69
C MET A 212 9.36 -8.62 -23.71
N PRO A 213 9.81 -7.38 -24.01
CA PRO A 213 8.92 -6.23 -24.09
C PRO A 213 7.84 -6.51 -25.14
N GLU A 214 6.57 -6.34 -24.75
CA GLU A 214 5.42 -6.56 -25.60
C GLU A 214 5.60 -5.89 -26.96
N ARG A 215 5.52 -6.68 -28.02
CA ARG A 215 5.54 -6.14 -29.38
C ARG A 215 4.31 -5.24 -29.52
N LYS A 216 4.52 -3.97 -29.90
CA LYS A 216 3.40 -3.08 -30.29
C LYS A 216 2.53 -3.81 -31.29
N LYS A 217 1.25 -4.01 -30.93
CA LYS A 217 0.27 -4.70 -31.77
C LYS A 217 0.26 -4.08 -33.16
N SER A 218 0.26 -4.91 -34.20
CA SER A 218 0.18 -4.44 -35.57
C SER A 218 -1.13 -3.69 -35.79
N LYS A 219 -1.15 -2.67 -36.67
CA LYS A 219 -2.41 -2.01 -37.08
C LYS A 219 -3.44 -3.06 -37.53
N GLN A 220 -3.02 -4.18 -38.12
CA GLN A 220 -3.91 -5.28 -38.47
C GLN A 220 -4.52 -5.99 -37.26
N GLU A 221 -3.76 -6.18 -36.18
CA GLU A 221 -4.24 -6.78 -34.93
C GLU A 221 -5.19 -5.81 -34.22
N VAL A 222 -4.83 -4.53 -34.14
CA VAL A 222 -5.70 -3.47 -33.60
C VAL A 222 -6.99 -3.36 -34.42
N MET A 223 -6.92 -3.35 -35.75
CA MET A 223 -8.11 -3.30 -36.60
C MET A 223 -8.96 -4.57 -36.47
N LYS A 224 -8.35 -5.75 -36.28
CA LYS A 224 -9.10 -6.99 -36.00
C LYS A 224 -9.81 -6.91 -34.65
N GLU A 225 -9.15 -6.39 -33.60
CA GLU A 225 -9.76 -6.17 -32.29
C GLU A 225 -10.90 -5.15 -32.37
N VAL A 226 -10.71 -4.04 -33.08
CA VAL A 226 -11.74 -3.01 -33.29
C VAL A 226 -12.90 -3.56 -34.13
N ILE A 227 -12.64 -4.36 -35.17
CA ILE A 227 -13.68 -5.02 -35.97
C ILE A 227 -14.43 -6.07 -35.13
N ALA A 228 -13.73 -6.83 -34.30
CA ALA A 228 -14.34 -7.82 -33.41
C ALA A 228 -15.22 -7.13 -32.36
N LYS A 229 -14.71 -6.09 -31.68
CA LYS A 229 -15.47 -5.28 -30.71
C LYS A 229 -16.67 -4.58 -31.34
N SER A 230 -16.50 -3.99 -32.53
CA SER A 230 -17.62 -3.35 -33.25
C SER A 230 -18.66 -4.35 -33.75
N LYS A 231 -18.26 -5.56 -34.18
CA LYS A 231 -19.20 -6.65 -34.52
C LYS A 231 -19.93 -7.19 -33.30
N LEU A 232 -19.23 -7.34 -32.17
CA LEU A 232 -19.80 -7.77 -30.90
C LEU A 232 -20.84 -6.75 -30.41
N HIS A 233 -20.50 -5.46 -30.34
CA HIS A 233 -21.48 -4.42 -29.97
C HIS A 233 -22.61 -4.24 -31.00
N LYS A 234 -22.41 -4.63 -32.26
CA LYS A 234 -23.50 -4.65 -33.26
C LYS A 234 -24.42 -5.85 -33.02
N TYR A 235 -23.86 -7.01 -32.68
CA TYR A 235 -24.59 -8.21 -32.34
C TYR A 235 -25.38 -8.03 -31.04
N GLU A 236 -24.78 -7.49 -29.98
CA GLU A 236 -25.47 -7.18 -28.72
C GLU A 236 -26.66 -6.24 -28.90
N ARG A 237 -26.52 -5.21 -29.75
CA ARG A 237 -27.63 -4.31 -30.09
C ARG A 237 -28.73 -5.00 -30.90
N GLN A 238 -28.36 -6.00 -31.70
CA GLN A 238 -29.32 -6.78 -32.46
C GLN A 238 -30.06 -7.77 -31.56
N THR A 239 -29.35 -8.49 -30.68
CA THR A 239 -29.97 -9.41 -29.72
C THR A 239 -30.88 -8.68 -28.74
N ALA A 240 -30.44 -7.53 -28.20
CA ALA A 240 -31.31 -6.72 -27.33
C ALA A 240 -32.60 -6.29 -28.04
N LYS A 241 -32.53 -5.98 -29.34
CA LYS A 241 -33.71 -5.65 -30.13
C LYS A 241 -34.59 -6.87 -30.42
N GLU A 242 -33.99 -8.03 -30.69
CA GLU A 242 -34.71 -9.29 -30.90
C GLU A 242 -35.43 -9.72 -29.60
N ASP A 243 -34.78 -9.60 -28.44
CA ASP A 243 -35.39 -9.86 -27.13
C ASP A 243 -36.56 -8.91 -26.85
N ASP A 244 -36.43 -7.61 -27.19
CA ASP A 244 -37.52 -6.63 -27.09
C ASP A 244 -38.70 -6.97 -28.02
N ASP A 245 -38.42 -7.38 -29.26
CA ASP A 245 -39.44 -7.77 -30.24
C ASP A 245 -40.12 -9.09 -29.84
N ASP A 246 -39.39 -10.07 -29.29
CA ASP A 246 -39.94 -11.32 -28.76
C ASP A 246 -40.82 -11.07 -27.55
N MET A 247 -40.39 -10.24 -26.59
CA MET A 247 -41.25 -9.81 -25.47
C MET A 247 -42.51 -9.11 -25.98
N ARG A 248 -42.43 -8.27 -27.01
CA ARG A 248 -43.60 -7.63 -27.63
C ARG A 248 -44.54 -8.67 -28.24
N ILE A 249 -44.02 -9.68 -28.94
CA ILE A 249 -44.82 -10.75 -29.53
C ILE A 249 -45.47 -11.61 -28.44
N GLU A 250 -44.78 -11.90 -27.34
CA GLU A 250 -45.32 -12.63 -26.20
C GLU A 250 -46.45 -11.85 -25.52
N LEU A 251 -46.28 -10.53 -25.34
CA LEU A 251 -47.32 -9.67 -24.80
C LEU A 251 -48.55 -9.59 -25.73
N ASP A 252 -48.37 -9.47 -27.05
CA ASP A 252 -49.47 -9.49 -28.03
C ASP A 252 -50.19 -10.85 -28.06
N LYS A 253 -49.45 -11.97 -27.97
CA LYS A 253 -50.04 -13.31 -27.82
C LYS A 253 -50.84 -13.39 -26.51
N GLY A 254 -50.30 -12.89 -25.42
CA GLY A 254 -50.93 -12.81 -24.10
C GLY A 254 -52.16 -11.91 -24.04
N LEU A 255 -52.24 -10.89 -24.91
CA LEU A 255 -53.38 -9.98 -25.01
C LEU A 255 -54.67 -10.72 -25.35
N SER A 256 -54.60 -11.75 -26.21
CA SER A 256 -55.76 -12.58 -26.55
C SER A 256 -56.32 -13.32 -25.31
N GLY A 257 -55.44 -13.91 -24.50
CA GLY A 257 -55.79 -14.54 -23.23
C GLY A 257 -56.30 -13.55 -22.18
N LEU A 258 -55.75 -12.34 -22.16
CA LEU A 258 -56.22 -11.25 -21.29
C LEU A 258 -57.63 -10.78 -21.69
N HIS A 259 -57.91 -10.68 -23.00
CA HIS A 259 -59.24 -10.37 -23.51
C HIS A 259 -60.27 -11.49 -23.22
N ASP A 260 -59.84 -12.74 -23.15
CA ASP A 260 -60.70 -13.88 -22.77
C ASP A 260 -60.95 -13.90 -21.26
N LEU A 261 -59.93 -13.59 -20.45
CA LEU A 261 -60.04 -13.44 -18.99
C LEU A 261 -60.93 -12.24 -18.62
N LEU A 262 -60.77 -11.09 -19.29
CA LEU A 262 -61.57 -9.88 -19.06
C LEU A 262 -63.02 -10.02 -19.56
N ARG A 263 -63.25 -10.86 -20.58
CA ARG A 263 -64.62 -11.23 -21.04
C ARG A 263 -65.26 -12.33 -20.19
N GLY A 264 -64.58 -12.84 -19.17
CA GLY A 264 -65.14 -13.80 -18.20
C GLY A 264 -65.55 -15.14 -18.80
N ILE A 265 -64.94 -15.54 -19.93
CA ILE A 265 -65.22 -16.83 -20.57
C ILE A 265 -64.12 -17.80 -20.15
N PRO A 266 -64.39 -18.83 -19.32
CA PRO A 266 -63.38 -19.80 -18.95
C PRO A 266 -62.97 -20.60 -20.18
N SER A 267 -61.74 -20.38 -20.66
CA SER A 267 -61.13 -21.18 -21.71
C SER A 267 -61.03 -22.63 -21.22
N LYS A 268 -61.83 -23.51 -21.83
CA LYS A 268 -61.74 -24.97 -21.65
C LYS A 268 -60.56 -25.49 -22.47
N THR A 269 -59.34 -25.26 -22.01
CA THR A 269 -58.18 -26.02 -22.47
C THR A 269 -58.08 -27.31 -21.66
N GLN A 270 -58.58 -28.38 -22.27
CA GLN A 270 -58.35 -29.76 -21.83
C GLN A 270 -56.87 -30.08 -21.99
N LEU A 271 -56.15 -30.20 -20.88
CA LEU A 271 -54.84 -30.84 -20.83
C LEU A 271 -55.03 -32.33 -21.18
N LYS A 272 -54.61 -32.72 -22.38
CA LYS A 272 -54.37 -34.12 -22.72
C LYS A 272 -53.05 -34.52 -22.09
N VAL A 273 -53.11 -35.35 -21.05
CA VAL A 273 -51.95 -36.07 -20.52
C VAL A 273 -52.08 -37.50 -21.02
N ASP A 274 -51.33 -37.82 -22.07
CA ASP A 274 -51.14 -39.18 -22.54
C ASP A 274 -49.94 -39.77 -21.79
N ASP A 275 -50.18 -40.61 -20.78
CA ASP A 275 -49.38 -41.84 -20.62
C ASP A 275 -50.02 -42.87 -19.65
N ALA A 276 -50.16 -44.09 -20.20
CA ALA A 276 -50.27 -45.41 -19.58
C ALA A 276 -51.39 -45.73 -18.56
N GLY A 277 -52.55 -46.18 -19.09
CA GLY A 277 -53.20 -47.44 -18.64
C GLY A 277 -53.46 -47.66 -17.14
N MET A 278 -53.90 -46.64 -16.40
CA MET A 278 -54.45 -46.82 -15.05
C MET A 278 -55.81 -46.15 -14.88
N ASP A 279 -56.73 -46.86 -14.22
CA ASP A 279 -58.11 -46.44 -14.00
C ASP A 279 -58.18 -45.07 -13.28
N PRO A 280 -59.12 -44.18 -13.68
CA PRO A 280 -59.22 -42.82 -13.16
C PRO A 280 -59.49 -42.75 -11.65
N GLU A 281 -60.15 -43.76 -11.09
CA GLU A 281 -60.37 -43.88 -9.64
C GLU A 281 -59.06 -44.15 -8.86
N ARG A 282 -58.08 -44.81 -9.50
CA ARG A 282 -56.79 -45.14 -8.87
C ARG A 282 -55.83 -43.94 -8.87
N MET A 283 -55.91 -43.06 -9.87
CA MET A 283 -55.17 -41.79 -9.86
C MET A 283 -55.73 -40.77 -8.86
N ALA A 284 -57.04 -40.72 -8.68
CA ALA A 284 -57.66 -39.88 -7.64
C ALA A 284 -57.26 -40.34 -6.23
N LEU A 285 -57.22 -41.66 -5.99
CA LEU A 285 -56.70 -42.24 -4.74
C LEU A 285 -55.21 -41.91 -4.52
N LEU A 286 -54.38 -41.93 -5.55
CA LEU A 286 -52.96 -41.57 -5.44
C LEU A 286 -52.72 -40.07 -5.19
N LEU A 287 -53.58 -39.19 -5.73
CA LEU A 287 -53.55 -37.75 -5.45
C LEU A 287 -54.02 -37.44 -4.02
N ASP A 288 -55.05 -38.13 -3.55
CA ASP A 288 -55.52 -38.06 -2.17
C ASP A 288 -54.50 -38.65 -1.18
N GLU A 289 -53.81 -39.72 -1.54
CA GLU A 289 -52.70 -40.29 -0.77
C GLU A 289 -51.51 -39.32 -0.73
N LYS A 290 -51.12 -38.69 -1.84
CA LYS A 290 -50.08 -37.67 -1.87
C LYS A 290 -50.44 -36.44 -1.04
N ALA A 291 -51.66 -35.93 -1.15
CA ALA A 291 -52.11 -34.80 -0.34
C ALA A 291 -52.17 -35.13 1.16
N LYS A 292 -52.42 -36.40 1.52
CA LYS A 292 -52.33 -36.87 2.91
C LYS A 292 -50.87 -37.00 3.36
N THR A 293 -49.98 -37.52 2.51
CA THR A 293 -48.54 -37.61 2.85
C THR A 293 -47.91 -36.24 2.98
N ASP A 294 -48.30 -35.27 2.17
CA ASP A 294 -47.80 -33.88 2.24
C ASP A 294 -48.32 -33.20 3.51
N LYS A 295 -49.59 -33.39 3.86
CA LYS A 295 -50.14 -32.92 5.15
C LYS A 295 -49.47 -33.59 6.35
N GLU A 296 -49.16 -34.89 6.28
CA GLU A 296 -48.42 -35.59 7.32
C GLU A 296 -46.96 -35.13 7.40
N TYR A 297 -46.35 -34.81 6.26
CA TYR A 297 -45.00 -34.25 6.17
C TYR A 297 -44.96 -32.84 6.78
N ASP A 298 -45.90 -31.96 6.43
CA ASP A 298 -46.03 -30.62 7.01
C ASP A 298 -46.32 -30.66 8.51
N LEU A 299 -47.17 -31.60 8.94
CA LEU A 299 -47.48 -31.79 10.36
C LEU A 299 -46.28 -32.34 11.13
N ARG A 300 -45.48 -33.23 10.53
CA ARG A 300 -44.18 -33.67 11.09
C ARG A 300 -43.14 -32.56 11.09
N LEU A 301 -43.07 -31.73 10.06
CA LEU A 301 -42.15 -30.59 9.99
C LEU A 301 -42.49 -29.57 11.08
N ARG A 302 -43.78 -29.30 11.30
CA ARG A 302 -44.27 -28.45 12.38
C ARG A 302 -44.02 -29.04 13.76
N GLN A 303 -44.15 -30.36 13.91
CA GLN A 303 -43.77 -31.06 15.15
C GLN A 303 -42.26 -31.03 15.40
N LEU A 304 -41.43 -31.20 14.35
CA LEU A 304 -39.97 -31.11 14.44
C LEU A 304 -39.50 -29.68 14.77
N ALA A 305 -40.19 -28.66 14.27
CA ALA A 305 -39.93 -27.27 14.63
C ALA A 305 -40.27 -26.97 16.10
N LEU A 306 -41.28 -27.65 16.67
CA LEU A 306 -41.67 -27.51 18.08
C LEU A 306 -40.82 -28.37 19.04
N ASP A 307 -40.30 -29.52 18.59
CA ASP A 307 -39.40 -30.42 19.34
C ASP A 307 -37.93 -30.29 18.88
N ALA A 308 -37.55 -29.13 18.35
CA ALA A 308 -36.17 -28.82 18.00
C ALA A 308 -35.33 -28.73 19.29
N ARG A 309 -34.75 -29.86 19.71
CA ARG A 309 -33.75 -29.90 20.78
C ARG A 309 -32.47 -29.21 20.31
N SER A 310 -31.74 -28.59 21.24
CA SER A 310 -30.44 -28.01 20.94
C SER A 310 -29.50 -29.09 20.39
N LYS A 311 -28.87 -28.78 19.26
CA LYS A 311 -27.78 -29.59 18.71
C LYS A 311 -26.48 -29.12 19.35
N PRO A 312 -25.58 -30.03 19.78
CA PRO A 312 -24.23 -29.64 20.19
C PRO A 312 -23.57 -28.88 19.04
N THR A 313 -23.13 -27.66 19.31
CA THR A 313 -22.43 -26.79 18.36
C THR A 313 -21.02 -27.27 18.10
N GLU A 314 -20.37 -27.89 19.09
CA GLU A 314 -18.99 -28.33 19.00
C GLU A 314 -18.81 -29.85 19.08
N ARG A 315 -17.71 -30.32 18.46
CA ARG A 315 -17.23 -31.69 18.59
C ARG A 315 -16.72 -31.90 20.03
N THR A 316 -17.04 -33.03 20.64
CA THR A 316 -16.41 -33.43 21.91
C THR A 316 -14.90 -33.62 21.69
N LYS A 317 -14.09 -32.71 22.24
CA LYS A 317 -12.62 -32.80 22.27
C LYS A 317 -12.18 -33.88 23.26
N THR A 318 -11.02 -34.51 23.02
CA THR A 318 -10.40 -35.41 24.01
C THR A 318 -9.69 -34.61 25.09
N ASP A 319 -9.49 -35.20 26.28
CA ASP A 319 -8.76 -34.55 27.38
C ASP A 319 -7.36 -34.09 26.94
N GLU A 320 -6.69 -34.85 26.07
CA GLU A 320 -5.38 -34.49 25.50
C GLU A 320 -5.47 -33.28 24.56
N GLU A 321 -6.45 -33.23 23.65
CA GLU A 321 -6.68 -32.07 22.78
C GLU A 321 -7.01 -30.81 23.60
N THR A 322 -7.83 -30.92 24.65
CA THR A 322 -8.11 -29.77 25.53
C THR A 322 -6.86 -29.31 26.28
N ALA A 323 -6.02 -30.22 26.75
CA ALA A 323 -4.78 -29.86 27.42
C ALA A 323 -3.78 -29.18 26.47
N GLU A 324 -3.72 -29.62 25.22
CA GLU A 324 -2.91 -28.97 24.19
C GLU A 324 -3.43 -27.58 23.82
N ASP A 325 -4.74 -27.41 23.65
CA ASP A 325 -5.36 -26.12 23.35
C ASP A 325 -5.10 -25.13 24.50
N ILE A 326 -5.29 -25.56 25.75
CA ILE A 326 -4.95 -24.77 26.95
C ILE A 326 -3.45 -24.41 26.95
N ALA A 327 -2.56 -25.36 26.59
CA ALA A 327 -1.13 -25.10 26.53
C ALA A 327 -0.74 -24.12 25.40
N ARG A 328 -1.41 -24.16 24.25
CA ARG A 328 -1.24 -23.18 23.17
C ARG A 328 -1.72 -21.81 23.62
N MET A 329 -2.91 -21.72 24.21
CA MET A 329 -3.45 -20.49 24.76
C MET A 329 -2.53 -19.85 25.81
N PHE A 330 -1.93 -20.65 26.70
CA PHE A 330 -0.94 -20.15 27.65
C PHE A 330 0.32 -19.60 26.97
N LYS A 331 0.83 -20.29 25.95
CA LYS A 331 2.00 -19.82 25.17
C LYS A 331 1.69 -18.53 24.42
N ASP A 332 0.52 -18.45 23.79
CA ASP A 332 0.11 -17.27 23.01
C ASP A 332 -0.11 -16.07 23.92
N ARG A 333 -0.73 -16.25 25.09
CA ARG A 333 -0.87 -15.19 26.11
C ARG A 333 0.47 -14.75 26.66
N GLU A 334 1.40 -15.68 26.92
CA GLU A 334 2.76 -15.35 27.36
C GLU A 334 3.55 -14.58 26.28
N ALA A 335 3.40 -14.97 25.01
CA ALA A 335 4.02 -14.29 23.88
C ALA A 335 3.45 -12.89 23.66
N LYS A 336 2.12 -12.72 23.69
CA LYS A 336 1.45 -11.41 23.59
C LYS A 336 1.95 -10.45 24.68
N ARG A 337 1.99 -10.93 25.93
CA ARG A 337 2.50 -10.16 27.07
C ARG A 337 3.95 -9.72 26.90
N LEU A 338 4.83 -10.62 26.42
CA LEU A 338 6.24 -10.29 26.20
C LEU A 338 6.40 -9.30 25.03
N LYS A 339 5.67 -9.50 23.93
CA LYS A 339 5.64 -8.58 22.79
C LYS A 339 5.19 -7.18 23.20
N GLU A 340 4.16 -7.08 24.04
CA GLU A 340 3.67 -5.79 24.51
C GLU A 340 4.70 -5.08 25.40
N GLN A 341 5.34 -5.82 26.31
CA GLN A 341 6.43 -5.29 27.11
C GLN A 341 7.58 -4.75 26.22
N GLU A 342 8.01 -5.53 25.23
CA GLU A 342 9.06 -5.14 24.29
C GLU A 342 8.64 -3.95 23.42
N ARG A 343 7.39 -3.90 22.93
CA ARG A 343 6.85 -2.79 22.14
C ARG A 343 6.88 -1.49 22.94
N GLN A 344 6.40 -1.51 24.17
CA GLN A 344 6.38 -0.33 25.03
C GLN A 344 7.81 0.11 25.43
N GLU A 345 8.73 -0.83 25.69
CA GLU A 345 10.15 -0.52 25.93
C GLU A 345 10.84 0.09 24.70
N ARG A 346 10.54 -0.41 23.49
CA ARG A 346 11.06 0.15 22.22
C ARG A 346 10.55 1.57 22.02
N LYS A 347 9.26 1.82 22.22
CA LYS A 347 8.65 3.17 22.13
C LYS A 347 9.34 4.14 23.10
N LEU A 348 9.57 3.74 24.35
CA LEU A 348 10.24 4.60 25.32
C LEU A 348 11.70 4.89 24.94
N ARG A 349 12.44 3.90 24.41
CA ARG A 349 13.81 4.13 23.91
C ARG A 349 13.83 5.10 22.73
N ALA A 350 12.91 4.95 21.78
CA ALA A 350 12.78 5.86 20.64
C ALA A 350 12.46 7.29 21.08
N MET A 351 11.54 7.46 22.04
CA MET A 351 11.22 8.78 22.62
C MET A 351 12.42 9.43 23.35
N LEU A 352 13.29 8.65 23.98
CA LEU A 352 14.50 9.16 24.64
C LEU A 352 15.62 9.51 23.66
N ASP A 353 15.71 8.81 22.53
CA ASP A 353 16.74 9.04 21.50
C ASP A 353 16.35 10.17 20.51
N GLY A 354 15.11 10.66 20.53
CA GLY A 354 14.69 11.85 19.78
C GLY A 354 14.48 11.65 18.27
N ASP A 355 14.39 10.40 17.82
CA ASP A 355 14.01 10.03 16.46
C ASP A 355 12.49 9.78 16.42
N GLU A 356 11.71 10.86 16.26
CA GLU A 356 10.24 10.80 16.13
C GLU A 356 9.77 10.19 14.80
N ASP A 357 10.65 10.08 13.79
CA ASP A 357 10.27 9.75 12.42
C ASP A 357 10.21 8.23 12.11
N ASP A 358 10.81 7.36 12.92
CA ASP A 358 10.93 5.91 12.62
C ASP A 358 9.91 5.02 13.38
N ALA A 359 9.05 5.60 14.23
CA ALA A 359 8.12 4.82 15.06
C ALA A 359 6.78 4.51 14.37
N GLU A 360 6.42 5.22 13.30
CA GLU A 360 5.13 5.08 12.62
C GLU A 360 5.20 4.22 11.33
N GLU A 361 6.38 4.01 10.75
CA GLU A 361 6.48 3.29 9.46
C GLU A 361 6.54 1.75 9.56
N GLU A 362 6.80 1.16 10.73
CA GLU A 362 6.89 -0.30 10.87
C GLU A 362 5.56 -1.02 11.22
N ASP A 363 4.46 -0.29 11.45
CA ASP A 363 3.15 -0.86 11.84
C ASP A 363 2.34 -1.44 10.65
N LYS A 364 2.93 -1.49 9.45
CA LYS A 364 2.31 -2.08 8.23
C LYS A 364 3.00 -3.34 7.69
N GLY A 365 3.99 -3.88 8.41
CA GLY A 365 4.93 -4.86 7.84
C GLY A 365 4.72 -6.35 8.14
N ASP A 366 3.88 -6.75 9.10
CA ASP A 366 3.95 -8.12 9.67
C ASP A 366 2.66 -8.96 9.55
N ASP A 367 1.68 -8.53 8.74
CA ASP A 367 0.41 -9.26 8.51
C ASP A 367 0.20 -9.70 7.05
N LEU A 368 1.29 -10.02 6.33
CA LEU A 368 1.23 -10.46 4.92
C LEU A 368 1.53 -11.93 4.66
N ASP A 369 1.75 -12.76 5.68
CA ASP A 369 1.94 -14.21 5.49
C ASP A 369 0.73 -15.01 5.98
N LYS A 370 -0.39 -14.93 5.24
CA LYS A 370 -1.40 -16.00 5.01
C LYS A 370 -2.63 -15.47 4.26
N ILE A 371 -2.55 -15.37 2.93
CA ILE A 371 -3.74 -15.43 2.07
C ILE A 371 -3.41 -16.30 0.84
N PRO A 372 -4.20 -17.35 0.53
CA PRO A 372 -4.11 -18.04 -0.74
C PRO A 372 -4.83 -17.25 -1.83
N ASP A 373 -4.05 -16.83 -2.82
CA ASP A 373 -4.35 -16.67 -4.24
C ASP A 373 -5.84 -16.62 -4.67
N SER A 374 -6.35 -15.42 -4.94
CA SER A 374 -7.32 -15.21 -6.02
C SER A 374 -7.22 -13.78 -6.57
N ASN A 375 -6.90 -13.71 -7.86
CA ASN A 375 -6.79 -12.53 -8.69
C ASN A 375 -8.06 -11.67 -8.73
N GLN A 376 -7.93 -10.36 -8.45
CA GLN A 376 -8.63 -9.31 -9.20
C GLN A 376 -7.95 -7.95 -9.01
N GLU A 377 -7.44 -7.39 -10.11
CA GLU A 377 -6.80 -6.08 -10.23
C GLU A 377 -7.84 -4.95 -10.41
N ASN A 378 -7.63 -3.85 -9.67
CA ASN A 378 -7.55 -2.43 -10.12
C ASN A 378 -8.29 -1.42 -9.23
N ASP A 379 -7.48 -0.68 -8.47
CA ASP A 379 -7.41 0.77 -8.25
C ASP A 379 -8.70 1.61 -8.10
N ILE A 380 -8.76 2.40 -7.02
CA ILE A 380 -8.78 3.88 -7.04
C ILE A 380 -8.36 4.42 -5.65
N PHE A 381 -7.35 5.28 -5.67
CA PHE A 381 -6.89 6.14 -4.58
C PHE A 381 -7.86 7.31 -4.35
N ALA A 382 -8.19 7.63 -3.10
CA ALA A 382 -8.47 9.00 -2.66
C ALA A 382 -8.38 9.09 -1.13
N ASP A 383 -7.41 9.88 -0.67
CA ASP A 383 -7.25 10.36 0.70
C ASP A 383 -8.43 11.27 1.08
N GLU A 384 -8.94 11.16 2.30
CA GLU A 384 -9.66 12.25 2.95
C GLU A 384 -9.53 12.10 4.49
N GLU A 385 -8.56 12.84 5.03
CA GLU A 385 -8.62 13.38 6.39
C GLU A 385 -9.87 14.26 6.49
N ASP A 386 -10.73 14.07 7.50
CA ASP A 386 -11.36 15.21 8.14
C ASP A 386 -11.92 14.92 9.55
N ASN A 387 -11.20 15.51 10.50
CA ASN A 387 -11.60 15.90 11.84
C ASN A 387 -13.06 16.35 11.97
N PHE A 388 -13.87 15.61 12.74
CA PHE A 388 -15.14 16.12 13.26
C PHE A 388 -15.00 16.56 14.73
N GLY A 389 -14.41 17.75 14.92
CA GLY A 389 -14.33 18.45 16.19
C GLY A 389 -15.40 19.55 16.30
N PHE A 390 -16.52 19.25 16.94
CA PHE A 390 -17.50 20.25 17.34
C PHE A 390 -16.93 21.16 18.44
N GLY A 391 -16.90 22.48 18.19
CA GLY A 391 -17.19 23.48 19.23
C GLY A 391 -16.12 24.52 19.57
N SER A 392 -16.19 25.68 18.93
CA SER A 392 -16.24 27.01 19.58
C SER A 392 -16.65 28.02 18.48
N GLY A 393 -17.68 28.84 18.62
CA GLY A 393 -17.87 29.84 19.67
C GLY A 393 -17.84 31.22 19.00
N ILE A 394 -19.01 31.81 18.81
CA ILE A 394 -19.32 33.11 18.18
C ILE A 394 -18.41 34.26 18.62
N GLN A 395 -17.81 35.00 17.66
CA GLN A 395 -17.58 36.46 17.72
C GLN A 395 -17.59 37.06 16.29
N GLY A 396 -18.44 38.06 16.06
CA GLY A 396 -18.55 38.80 14.79
C GLY A 396 -17.52 39.94 14.64
N PRO A 397 -17.85 40.98 13.85
CA PRO A 397 -17.53 41.08 12.43
C PRO A 397 -16.46 42.13 12.14
N ASN A 398 -15.72 42.00 11.04
CA ASN A 398 -15.07 43.13 10.37
C ASN A 398 -15.02 42.93 8.86
N VAL A 399 -15.33 44.02 8.19
CA VAL A 399 -15.60 44.25 6.76
C VAL A 399 -14.27 44.54 6.06
N ASP A 400 -14.06 44.04 4.83
CA ASP A 400 -13.77 44.86 3.63
C ASP A 400 -13.33 44.05 2.39
N ILE A 401 -14.10 44.25 1.30
CA ILE A 401 -13.72 44.49 -0.12
C ILE A 401 -13.07 43.31 -0.87
N GLY A 402 -13.75 42.65 -1.81
CA GLY A 402 -14.15 43.11 -3.16
C GLY A 402 -13.46 42.17 -4.17
N VAL A 403 -14.14 41.44 -5.06
CA VAL A 403 -14.43 41.71 -6.49
C VAL A 403 -15.33 40.53 -6.94
N GLU A 404 -16.62 40.72 -7.27
CA GLU A 404 -17.21 40.93 -8.61
C GLU A 404 -16.83 39.88 -9.69
N ASP A 405 -17.87 39.21 -10.20
CA ASP A 405 -18.06 38.52 -11.52
C ASP A 405 -19.09 37.39 -11.25
N GLU A 406 -20.40 37.69 -11.20
CA GLU A 406 -21.34 37.63 -12.34
C GLU A 406 -21.27 36.31 -13.14
N ASP A 407 -22.14 35.35 -12.78
CA ASP A 407 -22.99 34.64 -13.74
C ASP A 407 -24.16 33.97 -13.00
N GLU A 408 -25.35 34.49 -13.32
CA GLU A 408 -26.66 34.20 -12.77
C GLU A 408 -27.33 33.10 -13.60
N PHE A 409 -27.67 31.97 -12.97
CA PHE A 409 -28.61 31.00 -13.53
C PHE A 409 -29.76 30.82 -12.54
N GLU A 410 -30.83 31.57 -12.78
CA GLU A 410 -32.16 31.34 -12.23
C GLU A 410 -32.74 30.04 -12.82
N ILE A 411 -33.14 29.11 -11.96
CA ILE A 411 -34.25 28.18 -12.24
C ILE A 411 -35.14 28.18 -11.00
N ASP A 412 -36.33 28.73 -11.18
CA ASP A 412 -37.38 28.89 -10.18
C ASP A 412 -37.93 27.56 -9.64
N ASP A 413 -38.26 27.64 -8.35
CA ASP A 413 -39.11 26.75 -7.56
C ASP A 413 -40.58 26.77 -8.05
N ASP A 414 -41.14 25.62 -8.45
CA ASP A 414 -42.57 25.30 -8.20
C ASP A 414 -42.90 23.80 -8.38
N LEU A 415 -42.65 22.98 -7.35
CA LEU A 415 -43.38 21.71 -7.20
C LEU A 415 -43.41 21.25 -5.74
N VAL A 416 -44.22 21.96 -4.95
CA VAL A 416 -44.64 21.53 -3.61
C VAL A 416 -45.95 20.73 -3.73
N ALA A 417 -45.91 19.46 -3.35
CA ALA A 417 -46.99 18.76 -2.61
C ALA A 417 -46.49 17.36 -2.21
N GLU A 418 -46.06 17.16 -0.97
CA GLU A 418 -46.87 16.68 0.16
C GLU A 418 -47.24 15.18 0.10
N SER A 419 -46.63 14.45 1.05
CA SER A 419 -47.27 13.47 1.94
C SER A 419 -47.00 11.96 1.75
N VAL A 420 -46.60 11.40 2.91
CA VAL A 420 -46.80 10.06 3.50
C VAL A 420 -45.91 8.85 3.13
N SER A 421 -45.45 8.23 4.23
CA SER A 421 -45.14 6.82 4.50
C SER A 421 -43.85 6.21 3.95
N GLY A 422 -42.82 6.27 4.80
CA GLY A 422 -42.13 5.12 5.41
C GLY A 422 -41.78 3.93 4.53
N GLU A 423 -40.48 3.72 4.34
CA GLU A 423 -39.80 2.46 4.68
C GLU A 423 -38.28 2.70 4.69
N GLU A 424 -37.67 2.44 5.84
CA GLU A 424 -36.23 2.40 6.05
C GLU A 424 -35.65 1.18 5.32
N PHE A 425 -34.75 1.41 4.36
CA PHE A 425 -33.76 0.41 3.97
C PHE A 425 -32.39 0.90 4.44
N SER A 426 -32.09 0.58 5.70
CA SER A 426 -30.72 0.63 6.23
C SER A 426 -29.91 -0.48 5.56
N ASN A 427 -28.98 -0.12 4.68
CA ASN A 427 -27.95 -1.04 4.24
C ASN A 427 -26.86 -1.05 5.33
N ASP A 428 -26.91 -2.08 6.16
CA ASP A 428 -26.00 -2.41 7.24
C ASP A 428 -24.60 -2.67 6.68
N SER A 429 -23.70 -1.72 6.91
CA SER A 429 -22.27 -1.85 6.61
C SER A 429 -21.65 -2.62 7.77
N GLY A 430 -21.59 -3.95 7.62
CA GLY A 430 -20.99 -4.86 8.59
C GLY A 430 -19.51 -4.54 8.80
N SER A 431 -19.23 -3.85 9.91
CA SER A 431 -17.88 -3.68 10.44
C SER A 431 -17.41 -4.99 11.06
N GLU A 432 -16.19 -5.37 10.71
CA GLU A 432 -15.38 -6.42 11.34
C GLU A 432 -15.36 -6.31 12.87
N ALA A 433 -16.21 -7.11 13.52
CA ALA A 433 -16.25 -7.28 14.96
C ALA A 433 -16.52 -8.75 15.33
N ASP A 434 -15.91 -9.68 14.59
CA ASP A 434 -16.19 -11.12 14.72
C ASP A 434 -14.98 -11.99 15.13
N GLU A 435 -14.03 -11.43 15.91
CA GLU A 435 -12.96 -12.21 16.55
C GLU A 435 -12.98 -12.20 18.10
N ILE A 436 -14.09 -11.82 18.75
CA ILE A 436 -14.23 -11.90 20.23
C ILE A 436 -15.23 -12.99 20.67
N LYS A 437 -15.70 -13.85 19.75
CA LYS A 437 -16.80 -14.78 20.06
C LYS A 437 -16.39 -16.16 20.63
N GLU A 438 -15.10 -16.50 20.71
CA GLU A 438 -14.68 -17.84 21.16
C GLU A 438 -14.19 -17.94 22.62
N GLU A 439 -14.00 -16.84 23.37
CA GLU A 439 -13.46 -16.95 24.75
C GLU A 439 -14.53 -17.14 25.86
N VAL A 440 -15.83 -17.07 25.56
CA VAL A 440 -16.89 -16.95 26.59
C VAL A 440 -17.39 -18.30 27.14
N GLU A 441 -17.01 -19.45 26.56
CA GLU A 441 -17.48 -20.77 27.04
C GLU A 441 -16.60 -21.42 28.12
N GLU A 442 -15.37 -20.95 28.35
CA GLU A 442 -14.47 -21.48 29.40
C GLU A 442 -14.62 -20.78 30.77
N ASP A 443 -15.42 -19.72 30.85
CA ASP A 443 -15.45 -18.80 32.00
C ASP A 443 -16.13 -19.37 33.26
N ASP A 444 -16.92 -20.42 33.11
CA ASP A 444 -17.54 -21.11 34.24
C ASP A 444 -16.52 -21.94 35.03
N ASP A 445 -15.43 -22.42 34.43
CA ASP A 445 -14.43 -23.24 35.12
C ASP A 445 -13.68 -22.47 36.22
N PHE A 446 -13.52 -21.15 36.05
CA PHE A 446 -12.94 -20.29 37.08
C PHE A 446 -13.86 -20.09 38.29
N VAL A 447 -15.14 -20.46 38.25
CA VAL A 447 -16.08 -20.33 39.40
C VAL A 447 -16.70 -21.70 39.79
N LYS A 448 -16.53 -22.74 38.96
CA LYS A 448 -17.13 -24.08 39.08
C LYS A 448 -16.85 -24.79 40.39
N ASP A 449 -15.65 -24.59 40.95
CA ASP A 449 -15.21 -25.20 42.21
C ASP A 449 -15.93 -24.61 43.45
N LEU A 450 -16.77 -23.59 43.25
CA LEU A 450 -17.57 -22.95 44.30
C LEU A 450 -18.96 -23.60 44.48
N LEU A 451 -19.35 -24.55 43.62
CA LEU A 451 -20.67 -25.20 43.61
C LEU A 451 -20.70 -26.53 44.39
N THR A 452 -21.87 -26.84 44.95
CA THR A 452 -22.22 -28.24 45.31
C THR A 452 -22.74 -28.97 44.06
N GLU A 453 -22.36 -30.24 43.87
CA GLU A 453 -22.73 -31.08 42.71
C GLU A 453 -24.26 -31.16 42.41
N GLY A 454 -25.10 -30.77 43.38
CA GLY A 454 -26.56 -30.76 43.25
C GLY A 454 -27.14 -29.49 42.58
N GLU A 455 -26.40 -28.38 42.53
CA GLU A 455 -26.85 -27.13 41.88
C GLU A 455 -26.46 -27.07 40.40
N SER A 456 -25.32 -27.66 40.02
CA SER A 456 -24.85 -27.73 38.61
C SER A 456 -25.69 -28.65 37.71
N ARG A 457 -26.56 -29.49 38.28
CA ARG A 457 -27.36 -30.51 37.56
C ARG A 457 -28.85 -30.16 37.36
N ARG A 458 -29.30 -28.93 37.65
CA ARG A 458 -30.74 -28.59 37.59
C ARG A 458 -31.23 -28.19 36.19
N PRO A 459 -32.37 -28.73 35.71
CA PRO A 459 -32.88 -28.52 34.35
C PRO A 459 -33.49 -27.14 34.08
N ALA A 460 -33.74 -26.33 35.13
CA ALA A 460 -34.17 -24.93 34.98
C ALA A 460 -33.10 -24.04 34.29
N PHE A 461 -31.88 -24.54 34.16
CA PHE A 461 -30.72 -23.84 33.58
C PHE A 461 -30.20 -24.48 32.27
N LEU A 462 -30.83 -25.55 31.79
CA LEU A 462 -30.37 -26.33 30.61
C LEU A 462 -31.43 -26.45 29.50
N THR A 463 -32.64 -25.93 29.71
CA THR A 463 -33.72 -26.05 28.71
C THR A 463 -34.32 -24.70 28.38
N GLY A 464 -34.35 -24.39 27.08
CA GLY A 464 -34.95 -23.18 26.53
C GLY A 464 -36.42 -23.03 26.94
N ALA A 465 -36.88 -21.78 26.87
CA ALA A 465 -38.05 -21.14 27.48
C ALA A 465 -39.42 -21.86 27.57
N ASN A 466 -39.61 -23.11 27.12
CA ASN A 466 -40.94 -23.74 27.02
C ASN A 466 -41.08 -25.18 27.56
N ALA A 467 -40.16 -25.68 28.40
CA ALA A 467 -40.38 -26.96 29.08
C ALA A 467 -41.33 -26.80 30.29
N PRO A 468 -42.39 -27.64 30.45
CA PRO A 468 -43.22 -27.62 31.64
C PRO A 468 -42.40 -28.05 32.86
N LEU A 469 -42.28 -27.14 33.82
CA LEU A 469 -41.59 -27.35 35.10
C LEU A 469 -42.34 -28.44 35.91
N PRO A 470 -41.70 -29.57 36.27
CA PRO A 470 -42.17 -30.36 37.39
C PRO A 470 -41.94 -29.55 38.68
N GLU A 471 -42.87 -29.60 39.64
CA GLU A 471 -42.65 -29.09 40.99
C GLU A 471 -41.40 -29.77 41.59
N VAL A 472 -40.30 -29.03 41.67
CA VAL A 472 -39.03 -29.55 42.20
C VAL A 472 -39.01 -29.38 43.72
N VAL A 473 -38.82 -30.50 44.41
CA VAL A 473 -38.57 -30.57 45.86
C VAL A 473 -37.30 -29.77 46.19
N LEU A 474 -37.43 -28.79 47.09
CA LEU A 474 -36.34 -27.95 47.58
C LEU A 474 -35.24 -28.81 48.24
N PRO A 475 -33.94 -28.51 48.05
CA PRO A 475 -32.87 -29.21 48.74
C PRO A 475 -32.94 -28.92 50.26
N GLU A 476 -32.57 -29.90 51.08
CA GLU A 476 -32.65 -29.81 52.55
C GLU A 476 -31.65 -28.79 53.16
N LYS A 477 -30.76 -28.17 52.37
CA LYS A 477 -29.76 -27.18 52.84
C LYS A 477 -29.51 -26.06 51.81
N ASN A 478 -30.22 -24.93 51.93
CA ASN A 478 -29.96 -23.70 51.17
C ASN A 478 -29.09 -22.72 51.99
N GLY A 479 -27.77 -22.78 51.85
CA GLY A 479 -26.84 -21.99 52.66
C GLY A 479 -26.60 -22.58 54.05
N VAL A 480 -25.82 -21.90 54.88
CA VAL A 480 -25.47 -22.36 56.24
C VAL A 480 -26.72 -22.52 57.11
N ASP A 481 -27.68 -21.60 56.97
CA ASP A 481 -28.92 -21.56 57.76
C ASP A 481 -30.15 -22.15 57.03
N GLY A 482 -29.99 -22.62 55.80
CA GLY A 482 -31.05 -23.31 55.05
C GLY A 482 -32.14 -22.40 54.45
N ASN A 483 -32.04 -21.07 54.58
CA ASN A 483 -33.13 -20.12 54.29
C ASN A 483 -32.77 -19.04 53.24
N LEU A 484 -31.87 -19.34 52.30
CA LEU A 484 -31.43 -18.38 51.29
C LEU A 484 -32.38 -18.30 50.08
N ALA A 485 -32.83 -17.08 49.72
CA ALA A 485 -33.68 -16.83 48.55
C ALA A 485 -32.98 -17.23 47.24
N TYR A 486 -33.77 -17.72 46.27
CA TYR A 486 -33.26 -18.18 44.97
C TYR A 486 -33.22 -17.11 43.89
N THR A 487 -34.05 -16.07 44.01
CA THR A 487 -34.11 -14.94 43.08
C THR A 487 -33.81 -13.67 43.84
N PHE A 488 -32.98 -12.82 43.24
CA PHE A 488 -32.57 -11.54 43.81
C PHE A 488 -32.78 -10.43 42.78
N GLU A 489 -33.04 -9.22 43.25
CA GLU A 489 -33.00 -8.04 42.38
C GLU A 489 -31.54 -7.65 42.13
N CYS A 490 -31.20 -7.22 40.91
CA CYS A 490 -29.84 -6.80 40.58
C CYS A 490 -29.53 -5.48 41.30
N PRO A 491 -28.59 -5.47 42.26
CA PRO A 491 -28.23 -4.27 42.99
C PRO A 491 -27.39 -3.35 42.11
N GLN A 492 -27.78 -2.08 41.99
CA GLN A 492 -27.05 -1.10 41.19
C GLN A 492 -26.16 -0.18 42.02
N SER A 493 -26.40 -0.13 43.33
CA SER A 493 -25.62 0.64 44.29
C SER A 493 -25.22 -0.20 45.50
N LYS A 494 -24.23 0.29 46.26
CA LYS A 494 -23.83 -0.29 47.53
C LYS A 494 -24.99 -0.40 48.53
N GLU A 495 -25.88 0.59 48.56
CA GLU A 495 -27.02 0.61 49.49
C GLU A 495 -28.04 -0.47 49.13
N ASP A 496 -28.29 -0.67 47.82
CA ASP A 496 -29.15 -1.75 47.34
C ASP A 496 -28.56 -3.12 47.70
N PHE A 497 -27.25 -3.28 47.56
CA PHE A 497 -26.60 -4.56 47.90
C PHE A 497 -26.60 -4.83 49.41
N LEU A 498 -26.52 -3.78 50.24
CA LEU A 498 -26.74 -3.90 51.68
C LEU A 498 -28.18 -4.32 51.98
N ALA A 499 -29.17 -3.78 51.28
CA ALA A 499 -30.57 -4.18 51.45
C ALA A 499 -30.78 -5.67 51.12
N VAL A 500 -30.15 -6.18 50.05
CA VAL A 500 -30.21 -7.59 49.65
C VAL A 500 -29.51 -8.52 50.65
N THR A 501 -28.40 -8.06 51.25
CA THR A 501 -27.59 -8.86 52.20
C THR A 501 -27.99 -8.67 53.66
N ASN A 502 -29.02 -7.86 53.94
CA ASN A 502 -29.54 -7.66 55.29
C ASN A 502 -30.25 -8.92 55.79
N GLY A 503 -29.66 -9.57 56.80
CA GLY A 503 -30.24 -10.75 57.47
C GLY A 503 -29.69 -12.10 57.00
N THR A 504 -28.74 -12.12 56.06
CA THR A 504 -28.01 -13.32 55.61
C THR A 504 -26.63 -13.42 56.26
N ASP A 505 -26.15 -14.65 56.51
CA ASP A 505 -24.79 -14.86 57.01
C ASP A 505 -23.73 -14.49 55.94
N ILE A 506 -22.57 -14.03 56.40
CA ILE A 506 -21.47 -13.54 55.54
C ILE A 506 -20.90 -14.68 54.70
N LEU A 507 -20.97 -15.92 55.20
CA LEU A 507 -20.48 -17.12 54.49
C LEU A 507 -21.28 -17.43 53.22
N ASP A 508 -22.56 -17.06 53.18
CA ASP A 508 -23.44 -17.30 52.03
C ASP A 508 -23.33 -16.21 50.94
N LEU A 509 -22.52 -15.17 51.16
CA LEU A 509 -22.35 -14.06 50.23
C LEU A 509 -21.88 -14.48 48.82
N PRO A 510 -20.88 -15.37 48.65
CA PRO A 510 -20.46 -15.80 47.31
C PRO A 510 -21.59 -16.48 46.54
N MET A 511 -22.45 -17.24 47.24
CA MET A 511 -23.62 -17.90 46.63
C MET A 511 -24.66 -16.89 46.16
N ILE A 512 -24.89 -15.80 46.91
CA ILE A 512 -25.76 -14.70 46.50
C ILE A 512 -25.21 -14.04 45.22
N ILE A 513 -23.92 -13.71 45.20
CA ILE A 513 -23.25 -13.08 44.04
C ILE A 513 -23.39 -13.98 42.80
N GLN A 514 -23.15 -15.28 42.95
CA GLN A 514 -23.29 -16.24 41.86
C GLN A 514 -24.72 -16.32 41.35
N ARG A 515 -25.73 -16.36 42.23
CA ARG A 515 -27.15 -16.37 41.83
C ARG A 515 -27.55 -15.10 41.08
N ILE A 516 -27.09 -13.93 41.53
CA ILE A 516 -27.31 -12.66 40.83
C ILE A 516 -26.67 -12.69 39.44
N ARG A 517 -25.42 -13.14 39.32
CA ARG A 517 -24.73 -13.25 38.02
C ARG A 517 -25.47 -14.17 37.05
N LEU A 518 -25.91 -15.33 37.51
CA LEU A 518 -26.67 -16.29 36.69
C LEU A 518 -28.03 -15.73 36.25
N GLN A 519 -28.75 -15.05 37.16
CA GLN A 519 -30.06 -14.47 36.86
C GLN A 519 -29.98 -13.31 35.87
N TYR A 520 -28.89 -12.52 35.93
CA TYR A 520 -28.66 -11.36 35.08
C TYR A 520 -27.55 -11.59 34.05
N ASP A 521 -27.44 -12.82 33.51
CA ASP A 521 -26.55 -13.11 32.39
C ASP A 521 -26.96 -12.28 31.15
N ALA A 522 -25.96 -11.79 30.42
CA ALA A 522 -26.11 -11.08 29.16
C ALA A 522 -26.78 -11.96 28.08
N LYS A 523 -26.62 -13.28 28.15
CA LYS A 523 -27.25 -14.25 27.21
C LYS A 523 -28.78 -14.32 27.37
N LEU A 524 -29.30 -14.05 28.57
CA LEU A 524 -30.75 -14.12 28.84
C LEU A 524 -31.49 -12.90 28.28
N LYS A 525 -30.98 -11.69 28.55
CA LYS A 525 -31.54 -10.43 28.06
C LYS A 525 -30.43 -9.41 27.81
N PRO A 526 -30.44 -8.67 26.68
CA PRO A 526 -29.42 -7.67 26.38
C PRO A 526 -29.40 -6.52 27.40
N GLU A 527 -30.55 -6.17 27.98
CA GLU A 527 -30.69 -5.15 29.05
C GLU A 527 -29.93 -5.49 30.33
N ASN A 528 -29.48 -6.74 30.52
CA ASN A 528 -28.76 -7.14 31.72
C ASN A 528 -27.31 -6.68 31.71
N LYS A 529 -26.68 -6.47 30.53
CA LYS A 529 -25.29 -6.00 30.42
C LYS A 529 -25.01 -4.72 31.23
N PRO A 530 -25.76 -3.61 31.08
CA PRO A 530 -25.52 -2.39 31.86
C PRO A 530 -25.86 -2.56 33.36
N LYS A 531 -26.81 -3.44 33.71
CA LYS A 531 -27.14 -3.74 35.11
C LYS A 531 -25.99 -4.49 35.79
N LEU A 532 -25.39 -5.44 35.08
CA LEU A 532 -24.27 -6.23 35.57
C LEU A 532 -23.00 -5.39 35.71
N GLY A 533 -22.76 -4.43 34.82
CA GLY A 533 -21.70 -3.43 34.96
C GLY A 533 -21.84 -2.58 36.23
N LYS A 534 -23.03 -2.03 36.49
CA LYS A 534 -23.32 -1.28 37.74
C LYS A 534 -23.19 -2.16 38.98
N PHE A 535 -23.65 -3.41 38.91
CA PHE A 535 -23.50 -4.38 39.98
C PHE A 535 -22.03 -4.67 40.30
N ALA A 536 -21.17 -4.78 39.28
CA ALA A 536 -19.74 -5.00 39.48
C ALA A 536 -19.10 -3.84 40.27
N VAL A 537 -19.45 -2.59 39.95
CA VAL A 537 -19.00 -1.40 40.70
C VAL A 537 -19.53 -1.40 42.14
N ALA A 538 -20.83 -1.67 42.32
CA ALA A 538 -21.44 -1.77 43.65
C ALA A 538 -20.81 -2.87 44.52
N LEU A 539 -20.36 -3.96 43.89
CA LEU A 539 -19.68 -5.07 44.55
C LEU A 539 -18.26 -4.68 45.01
N ILE A 540 -17.51 -3.89 44.24
CA ILE A 540 -16.23 -3.31 44.66
C ILE A 540 -16.42 -2.43 45.91
N ASP A 541 -17.41 -1.55 45.89
CA ASP A 541 -17.76 -0.68 47.04
C ASP A 541 -18.14 -1.50 48.28
N TYR A 542 -18.86 -2.60 48.07
CA TYR A 542 -19.27 -3.50 49.15
C TYR A 542 -18.10 -4.29 49.74
N ILE A 543 -17.16 -4.78 48.92
CA ILE A 543 -15.94 -5.45 49.38
C ILE A 543 -15.11 -4.50 50.26
N SER A 544 -14.92 -3.25 49.80
CA SER A 544 -14.25 -2.22 50.59
C SER A 544 -14.95 -1.97 51.93
N TYR A 545 -16.28 -1.93 51.93
CA TYR A 545 -17.07 -1.80 53.16
C TYR A 545 -16.94 -3.01 54.10
N LEU A 546 -17.02 -4.24 53.58
CA LEU A 546 -16.88 -5.47 54.38
C LEU A 546 -15.52 -5.55 55.06
N ALA A 547 -14.46 -5.22 54.33
CA ALA A 547 -13.09 -5.21 54.83
C ALA A 547 -12.86 -4.11 55.89
N ASN A 548 -13.70 -3.08 55.96
CA ASN A 548 -13.63 -2.01 56.96
C ASN A 548 -14.52 -2.25 58.21
N ARG A 549 -15.36 -3.29 58.23
CA ARG A 549 -16.17 -3.63 59.42
C ARG A 549 -15.28 -3.97 60.63
N LYS A 550 -15.75 -3.68 61.86
CA LYS A 550 -15.01 -3.93 63.11
C LYS A 550 -14.56 -5.38 63.23
N ILE A 551 -15.44 -6.32 62.93
CA ILE A 551 -15.10 -7.73 62.74
C ILE A 551 -14.91 -7.91 61.23
N PRO A 552 -13.67 -8.13 60.75
CA PRO A 552 -13.44 -8.33 59.33
C PRO A 552 -14.14 -9.61 58.87
N ALA A 553 -14.64 -9.60 57.63
CA ALA A 553 -15.16 -10.79 57.00
C ALA A 553 -14.04 -11.86 56.86
N PRO A 554 -14.38 -13.17 56.87
CA PRO A 554 -13.42 -14.22 56.56
C PRO A 554 -12.75 -13.97 55.21
N MET A 555 -11.43 -14.18 55.13
CA MET A 555 -10.66 -13.92 53.90
C MET A 555 -11.15 -14.76 52.72
N SER A 556 -11.67 -15.98 52.96
CA SER A 556 -12.26 -16.84 51.94
C SER A 556 -13.44 -16.18 51.22
N VAL A 557 -14.29 -15.45 51.95
CA VAL A 557 -15.44 -14.75 51.37
C VAL A 557 -14.97 -13.58 50.49
N LEU A 558 -13.96 -12.83 50.96
CA LEU A 558 -13.39 -11.71 50.20
C LEU A 558 -12.69 -12.21 48.93
N GLU A 559 -11.89 -13.27 49.03
CA GLU A 559 -11.21 -13.90 47.90
C GLU A 559 -12.21 -14.40 46.85
N ASN A 560 -13.26 -15.12 47.26
CA ASN A 560 -14.29 -15.59 46.33
C ASN A 560 -15.05 -14.42 45.68
N SER A 561 -15.30 -13.33 46.43
CA SER A 561 -15.93 -12.13 45.87
C SER A 561 -15.04 -11.45 44.83
N ILE A 562 -13.72 -11.36 45.07
CA ILE A 562 -12.73 -10.87 44.11
C ILE A 562 -12.66 -11.80 42.88
N ARG A 563 -12.75 -13.12 43.08
CA ARG A 563 -12.81 -14.12 42.01
C ARG A 563 -14.00 -13.87 41.08
N HIS A 564 -15.16 -13.51 41.64
CA HIS A 564 -16.31 -13.11 40.84
C HIS A 564 -16.11 -11.78 40.10
N ILE A 565 -15.40 -10.79 40.67
CA ILE A 565 -15.02 -9.56 39.95
C ILE A 565 -14.12 -9.88 38.76
N HIS A 566 -13.09 -10.69 38.96
CA HIS A 566 -12.17 -11.08 37.90
C HIS A 566 -12.90 -11.77 36.74
N SER A 567 -13.83 -12.68 37.07
CA SER A 567 -14.68 -13.31 36.06
C SER A 567 -15.61 -12.31 35.36
N LEU A 568 -16.17 -11.32 36.05
CA LEU A 568 -16.96 -10.25 35.43
C LEU A 568 -16.13 -9.35 34.50
N ALA A 569 -14.88 -9.06 34.88
CA ALA A 569 -13.95 -8.29 34.05
C ALA A 569 -13.69 -8.99 32.70
N LYS A 570 -13.52 -10.32 32.72
CA LYS A 570 -13.37 -11.14 31.49
C LYS A 570 -14.61 -11.14 30.60
N THR A 571 -15.81 -11.21 31.20
CA THR A 571 -17.08 -11.22 30.44
C THR A 571 -17.44 -9.89 29.76
N GLY A 572 -16.51 -8.92 29.72
CA GLY A 572 -16.67 -7.65 29.01
C GLY A 572 -17.01 -6.44 29.88
N HIS A 573 -16.89 -6.55 31.22
CA HIS A 573 -17.13 -5.44 32.16
C HIS A 573 -15.84 -4.85 32.75
N ALA A 574 -14.71 -5.03 32.06
CA ALA A 574 -13.40 -4.54 32.50
C ALA A 574 -13.37 -3.01 32.65
N LEU A 575 -14.07 -2.28 31.77
CA LEU A 575 -14.09 -0.82 31.78
C LEU A 575 -14.80 -0.28 33.02
N GLU A 576 -16.00 -0.77 33.34
CA GLU A 576 -16.75 -0.32 34.51
C GLU A 576 -16.01 -0.68 35.81
N ILE A 577 -15.48 -1.90 35.90
CA ILE A 577 -14.65 -2.34 37.03
C ILE A 577 -13.41 -1.44 37.18
N GLY A 578 -12.76 -1.13 36.06
CA GLY A 578 -11.63 -0.21 36.02
C GLY A 578 -11.95 1.18 36.53
N THR A 579 -13.07 1.76 36.07
CA THR A 579 -13.54 3.06 36.58
C THR A 579 -13.87 3.01 38.07
N GLY A 580 -14.47 1.92 38.55
CA GLY A 580 -14.74 1.71 39.98
C GLY A 580 -13.46 1.70 40.81
N PHE A 581 -12.45 0.94 40.39
CA PHE A 581 -11.14 0.95 41.07
C PHE A 581 -10.47 2.33 41.03
N LEU A 582 -10.50 3.01 39.88
CA LEU A 582 -9.95 4.37 39.75
C LEU A 582 -10.62 5.37 40.69
N CYS A 583 -11.95 5.29 40.90
CA CYS A 583 -12.65 6.13 41.88
C CYS A 583 -12.09 5.91 43.29
N HIS A 584 -11.88 4.66 43.72
CA HIS A 584 -11.25 4.39 45.02
C HIS A 584 -9.79 4.87 45.08
N LEU A 585 -9.00 4.67 44.02
CA LEU A 585 -7.60 5.11 43.96
C LEU A 585 -7.47 6.63 44.04
N THR A 586 -8.33 7.36 43.33
CA THR A 586 -8.38 8.82 43.36
C THR A 586 -8.81 9.32 44.74
N ASP A 587 -9.88 8.77 45.32
CA ASP A 587 -10.32 9.07 46.69
C ASP A 587 -9.20 8.83 47.71
N MET A 588 -8.47 7.71 47.62
CA MET A 588 -7.32 7.42 48.48
C MET A 588 -6.23 8.49 48.33
N SER A 589 -5.96 8.92 47.10
CA SER A 589 -4.91 9.87 46.78
C SER A 589 -5.19 11.29 47.28
N GLU A 590 -6.46 11.71 47.22
CA GLU A 590 -6.91 13.06 47.59
C GLU A 590 -7.23 13.16 49.08
N SER A 591 -8.06 12.23 49.59
CA SER A 591 -8.57 12.31 50.96
C SER A 591 -7.62 11.73 52.00
N ARG A 592 -6.92 10.62 51.69
CA ARG A 592 -6.23 9.77 52.69
C ARG A 592 -4.85 9.27 52.24
N SER A 593 -4.07 10.15 51.62
CA SER A 593 -2.76 9.80 51.04
C SER A 593 -1.72 9.16 51.98
N ARG A 594 -1.88 9.27 53.31
CA ARG A 594 -0.96 8.74 54.32
C ARG A 594 -1.60 7.70 55.24
N GLU A 595 -2.87 7.37 55.04
CA GLU A 595 -3.64 6.48 55.91
C GLU A 595 -4.47 5.52 55.05
N LEU A 596 -3.92 4.32 54.85
CA LEU A 596 -4.62 3.23 54.19
C LEU A 596 -5.50 2.49 55.18
N ASN A 597 -6.75 2.26 54.80
CA ASN A 597 -7.70 1.44 55.53
C ASN A 597 -7.55 -0.04 55.16
N SER A 598 -8.13 -0.93 55.96
CA SER A 598 -8.18 -2.35 55.65
C SER A 598 -8.86 -2.65 54.29
N GLY A 599 -9.92 -1.91 53.94
CA GLY A 599 -10.57 -2.05 52.64
C GLY A 599 -9.67 -1.68 51.48
N ASP A 600 -8.88 -0.62 51.63
CA ASP A 600 -7.93 -0.18 50.60
C ASP A 600 -6.88 -1.26 50.32
N LEU A 601 -6.38 -1.94 51.35
CA LEU A 601 -5.44 -3.06 51.20
C LEU A 601 -6.06 -4.21 50.39
N VAL A 602 -7.33 -4.55 50.66
CA VAL A 602 -8.05 -5.60 49.92
C VAL A 602 -8.30 -5.17 48.46
N LEU A 603 -8.63 -3.90 48.22
CA LEU A 603 -8.80 -3.37 46.88
C LEU A 603 -7.51 -3.41 46.07
N LEU A 604 -6.38 -3.01 46.68
CA LEU A 604 -5.07 -3.10 46.02
C LEU A 604 -4.72 -4.56 45.70
N THR A 605 -5.03 -5.53 46.57
CA THR A 605 -4.87 -6.95 46.22
C THR A 605 -5.81 -7.41 45.12
N ALA A 606 -7.03 -6.88 45.07
CA ALA A 606 -7.99 -7.20 44.02
C ALA A 606 -7.47 -6.70 42.67
N ILE A 607 -6.90 -5.49 42.60
CA ILE A 607 -6.32 -4.93 41.36
C ILE A 607 -5.19 -5.83 40.84
N GLY A 608 -4.24 -6.21 41.70
CA GLY A 608 -3.09 -7.04 41.28
C GLY A 608 -3.41 -8.50 40.96
N SER A 609 -4.63 -8.96 41.28
CA SER A 609 -5.12 -10.30 40.91
C SER A 609 -6.10 -10.29 39.74
N THR A 610 -6.68 -9.12 39.42
CA THR A 610 -7.64 -8.95 38.32
C THR A 610 -6.97 -8.50 37.03
N PHE A 611 -5.95 -7.65 37.13
CA PHE A 611 -5.22 -7.09 35.99
C PHE A 611 -3.76 -7.55 35.97
N ASP A 612 -3.16 -7.55 34.79
CA ASP A 612 -1.77 -7.93 34.60
C ASP A 612 -0.81 -6.85 35.13
N THR A 613 0.20 -7.27 35.91
CA THR A 613 1.17 -6.36 36.54
C THR A 613 2.51 -6.27 35.80
N THR A 614 2.62 -6.97 34.67
CA THR A 614 3.84 -7.04 33.85
C THR A 614 4.00 -5.88 32.89
N ASP A 615 2.88 -5.25 32.51
CA ASP A 615 2.84 -4.25 31.45
C ASP A 615 3.69 -3.05 31.83
N HIS A 616 4.23 -2.36 30.83
CA HIS A 616 5.06 -1.18 31.11
C HIS A 616 4.20 0.02 31.52
N PHE A 617 3.05 0.21 30.87
CA PHE A 617 2.04 1.19 31.25
C PHE A 617 0.64 0.55 31.26
N HIS A 618 -0.08 0.71 32.37
CA HIS A 618 -1.45 0.22 32.55
C HIS A 618 -2.24 1.22 33.41
N ASP A 619 -3.44 1.60 32.96
CA ASP A 619 -4.20 2.73 33.52
C ASP A 619 -4.63 2.58 34.98
N ILE A 620 -4.89 1.35 35.43
CA ILE A 620 -5.33 1.07 36.82
C ILE A 620 -4.17 0.58 37.71
N VAL A 621 -3.36 -0.36 37.20
CA VAL A 621 -2.26 -0.98 37.95
C VAL A 621 -1.17 0.04 38.29
N MET A 622 -0.81 0.95 37.38
CA MET A 622 0.23 1.95 37.63
C MET A 622 -0.18 2.95 38.72
N PRO A 623 -1.39 3.54 38.73
CA PRO A 623 -1.85 4.33 39.86
C PRO A 623 -1.93 3.54 41.17
N ALA A 624 -2.35 2.27 41.14
CA ALA A 624 -2.32 1.42 42.33
C ALA A 624 -0.89 1.27 42.88
N MET A 625 0.09 0.99 42.01
CA MET A 625 1.50 0.93 42.37
C MET A 625 2.02 2.26 42.94
N LEU A 626 1.63 3.38 42.34
CA LEU A 626 1.99 4.72 42.80
C LEU A 626 1.40 5.03 44.18
N THR A 627 0.14 4.64 44.46
CA THR A 627 -0.45 4.83 45.79
C THR A 627 0.26 4.02 46.87
N MET A 628 0.68 2.78 46.55
CA MET A 628 1.48 1.95 47.46
C MET A 628 2.86 2.56 47.71
N ASP A 629 3.55 3.01 46.66
CA ASP A 629 4.86 3.65 46.76
C ASP A 629 4.79 4.96 47.56
N ARG A 630 3.75 5.76 47.32
CA ARG A 630 3.47 7.00 48.08
C ARG A 630 3.26 6.71 49.56
N TYR A 631 2.53 5.64 49.91
CA TYR A 631 2.35 5.23 51.30
C TYR A 631 3.68 4.83 51.95
N LEU A 632 4.47 3.97 51.31
CA LEU A 632 5.75 3.49 51.85
C LEU A 632 6.80 4.60 51.98
N SER A 633 6.84 5.55 51.04
CA SER A 633 7.82 6.63 51.02
C SER A 633 7.47 7.80 51.94
N LEU A 634 6.19 8.17 52.03
CA LEU A 634 5.77 9.38 52.76
C LEU A 634 5.26 9.11 54.18
N LYS A 635 4.77 7.90 54.48
CA LYS A 635 4.29 7.59 55.83
C LYS A 635 5.44 7.18 56.73
N VAL A 636 5.73 8.02 57.71
CA VAL A 636 6.61 7.64 58.83
C VAL A 636 5.85 6.71 59.77
N PRO A 637 6.28 5.45 59.96
CA PRO A 637 5.58 4.51 60.83
C PRO A 637 5.68 4.95 62.29
N ARG A 638 4.54 5.14 62.95
CA ARG A 638 4.46 5.59 64.35
C ARG A 638 4.11 4.47 65.30
N ASP A 639 3.21 3.59 64.86
CA ASP A 639 2.65 2.50 65.63
C ASP A 639 2.97 1.15 64.98
N LEU A 640 2.81 0.07 65.74
CA LEU A 640 3.03 -1.28 65.24
C LEU A 640 2.09 -1.66 64.09
N SER A 641 0.87 -1.10 64.07
CA SER A 641 -0.08 -1.27 62.97
C SER A 641 0.42 -0.66 61.67
N ASP A 642 1.18 0.44 61.73
CA ASP A 642 1.79 1.05 60.55
C ASP A 642 2.89 0.16 59.98
N PHE A 643 3.68 -0.48 60.84
CA PHE A 643 4.69 -1.46 60.42
C PHE A 643 4.05 -2.72 59.83
N ALA A 644 2.93 -3.20 60.39
CA ALA A 644 2.19 -4.32 59.83
C ALA A 644 1.59 -3.97 58.46
N THR A 645 0.98 -2.79 58.34
CA THR A 645 0.41 -2.28 57.08
C THR A 645 1.50 -2.06 56.03
N GLY A 646 2.63 -1.47 56.41
CA GLY A 646 3.76 -1.29 55.49
C GLY A 646 4.37 -2.61 55.05
N ALA A 647 4.43 -3.63 55.92
CA ALA A 647 4.87 -4.97 55.54
C ALA A 647 3.88 -5.63 54.56
N TYR A 648 2.57 -5.41 54.72
CA TYR A 648 1.56 -5.86 53.78
C TYR A 648 1.71 -5.19 52.41
N VAL A 649 1.80 -3.86 52.37
CA VAL A 649 2.02 -3.10 51.13
C VAL A 649 3.34 -3.49 50.46
N THR A 650 4.41 -3.72 51.24
CA THR A 650 5.68 -4.22 50.72
C THR A 650 5.54 -5.60 50.09
N THR A 651 4.76 -6.50 50.70
CA THR A 651 4.44 -7.81 50.12
C THR A 651 3.74 -7.65 48.78
N LEU A 652 2.78 -6.73 48.70
CA LEU A 652 2.01 -6.47 47.49
C LEU A 652 2.86 -5.84 46.38
N CYS A 653 3.68 -4.84 46.69
CA CYS A 653 4.65 -4.28 45.74
C CYS A 653 5.56 -5.36 45.15
N LEU A 654 6.09 -6.26 45.99
CA LEU A 654 6.92 -7.37 45.53
C LEU A 654 6.16 -8.36 44.65
N GLN A 655 4.87 -8.60 44.89
CA GLN A 655 4.02 -9.42 44.02
C GLN A 655 3.81 -8.75 42.65
N TYR A 656 3.53 -7.45 42.63
CA TYR A 656 3.33 -6.67 41.40
C TYR A 656 4.57 -6.73 40.50
N VAL A 657 5.77 -6.58 41.09
CA VAL A 657 7.04 -6.58 40.33
C VAL A 657 7.69 -7.96 40.20
N GLN A 658 7.06 -9.03 40.72
CA GLN A 658 7.69 -10.36 40.77
C GLN A 658 8.12 -10.86 39.39
N ARG A 659 7.31 -10.59 38.36
CA ARG A 659 7.56 -11.00 36.96
C ARG A 659 8.28 -9.95 36.13
N SER A 660 7.97 -8.67 36.33
CA SER A 660 8.60 -7.57 35.59
C SER A 660 9.99 -7.20 36.11
N GLU A 661 10.36 -7.69 37.29
CA GLU A 661 11.65 -7.47 37.97
C GLU A 661 12.02 -5.97 38.14
N ARG A 662 11.03 -5.05 38.06
CA ARG A 662 11.22 -3.61 38.22
C ARG A 662 11.66 -3.26 39.64
N TYR A 663 12.57 -2.31 39.77
CA TYR A 663 13.12 -1.90 41.07
C TYR A 663 12.23 -0.86 41.77
N VAL A 664 11.91 -1.11 43.05
CA VAL A 664 11.06 -0.23 43.87
C VAL A 664 11.86 0.20 45.11
N PRO A 665 12.42 1.43 45.15
CA PRO A 665 13.32 1.85 46.22
C PRO A 665 12.62 2.02 47.58
N SER A 666 11.34 2.41 47.59
CA SER A 666 10.59 2.61 48.83
C SER A 666 10.44 1.33 49.66
N VAL A 667 10.33 0.18 48.98
CA VAL A 667 10.29 -1.15 49.60
C VAL A 667 11.56 -1.42 50.38
N MET A 668 12.74 -1.18 49.79
CA MET A 668 14.02 -1.38 50.48
C MET A 668 14.18 -0.43 51.66
N ASN A 669 13.86 0.85 51.47
CA ASN A 669 13.91 1.85 52.53
C ASN A 669 13.01 1.46 53.72
N PHE A 670 11.79 0.95 53.45
CA PHE A 670 10.87 0.51 54.48
C PHE A 670 11.38 -0.73 55.24
N ILE A 671 11.91 -1.73 54.52
CA ILE A 671 12.49 -2.94 55.13
C ILE A 671 13.68 -2.56 56.02
N GLU A 672 14.60 -1.74 55.52
CA GLU A 672 15.79 -1.30 56.23
C GLU A 672 15.45 -0.47 57.48
N ASN A 673 14.49 0.45 57.36
CA ASN A 673 13.97 1.22 58.49
C ASN A 673 13.32 0.29 59.53
N SER A 674 12.47 -0.64 59.10
CA SER A 674 11.78 -1.59 59.99
C SER A 674 12.76 -2.47 60.76
N LEU A 675 13.76 -3.05 60.09
CA LEU A 675 14.79 -3.88 60.72
C LEU A 675 15.64 -3.08 61.73
N SER A 676 15.98 -1.83 61.39
CA SER A 676 16.80 -0.94 62.24
C SER A 676 16.06 -0.45 63.48
N VAL A 677 14.77 -0.14 63.35
CA VAL A 677 13.91 0.34 64.44
C VAL A 677 13.53 -0.80 65.39
N LEU A 678 13.24 -2.00 64.89
CA LEU A 678 12.90 -3.17 65.71
C LEU A 678 14.10 -3.77 66.44
N ALA A 679 15.32 -3.48 65.99
CA ALA A 679 16.54 -3.94 66.63
C ALA A 679 16.53 -3.61 68.15
N PRO A 680 16.92 -4.57 69.03
CA PRO A 680 16.92 -4.34 70.48
C PRO A 680 17.74 -3.12 70.92
N ILE A 681 18.84 -2.86 70.19
CA ILE A 681 19.76 -1.74 70.45
C ILE A 681 19.87 -0.90 69.17
N PRO A 682 19.80 0.44 69.27
CA PRO A 682 20.01 1.32 68.13
C PRO A 682 21.41 1.16 67.53
N MET A 683 21.51 1.23 66.21
CA MET A 683 22.81 1.32 65.53
C MET A 683 23.42 2.72 65.72
N SER A 684 24.73 2.79 65.94
CA SER A 684 25.45 4.07 66.12
C SER A 684 25.71 4.81 64.81
N LYS A 685 25.86 4.07 63.70
CA LYS A 685 25.96 4.60 62.34
C LYS A 685 25.03 3.77 61.46
N LEU A 686 24.06 4.42 60.82
CA LEU A 686 23.17 3.75 59.88
C LEU A 686 23.95 3.38 58.62
N PRO A 687 23.83 2.12 58.12
CA PRO A 687 24.45 1.73 56.87
C PRO A 687 23.62 2.26 55.69
N GLY A 688 24.26 2.79 54.65
CA GLY A 688 23.56 3.28 53.46
C GLY A 688 22.96 4.69 53.60
N GLY A 689 22.07 5.04 52.66
CA GLY A 689 21.45 6.38 52.54
C GLY A 689 19.95 6.41 52.80
N PHE A 690 19.38 5.36 53.42
CA PHE A 690 17.94 5.27 53.67
C PHE A 690 17.50 6.15 54.87
N PRO A 691 16.27 6.70 54.85
CA PRO A 691 15.75 7.47 55.97
C PRO A 691 15.34 6.54 57.12
N CYS A 692 16.10 6.57 58.22
CA CYS A 692 15.69 5.91 59.46
C CYS A 692 14.87 6.87 60.33
N HIS A 693 13.70 6.44 60.78
CA HIS A 693 12.81 7.26 61.60
C HIS A 693 12.65 6.65 62.99
N GLU A 694 12.70 7.49 64.03
CA GLU A 694 12.39 7.05 65.39
C GLU A 694 10.87 7.14 65.63
N PRO A 695 10.20 6.03 65.98
CA PRO A 695 8.77 6.04 66.25
C PRO A 695 8.47 6.77 67.57
N ARG A 696 7.26 7.34 67.67
CA ARG A 696 6.79 8.01 68.90
C ARG A 696 6.66 7.06 70.08
N THR A 697 6.28 5.81 69.81
CA THR A 697 6.20 4.73 70.80
C THR A 697 7.46 3.87 70.71
N ALA A 698 7.95 3.33 71.83
CA ALA A 698 9.14 2.47 71.81
C ALA A 698 8.80 1.09 71.23
N VAL A 699 9.16 0.85 69.96
CA VAL A 699 8.85 -0.39 69.23
C VAL A 699 9.97 -1.45 69.32
N ARG A 700 11.08 -1.16 70.01
CA ARG A 700 12.22 -2.10 70.14
C ARG A 700 11.83 -3.38 70.88
N ILE A 701 12.41 -4.50 70.46
CA ILE A 701 12.24 -5.83 71.09
C ILE A 701 13.06 -5.88 72.38
N GLN A 702 12.44 -6.34 73.47
CA GLN A 702 13.09 -6.40 74.79
C GLN A 702 13.02 -7.78 75.44
N ASP A 703 12.06 -8.64 75.05
CA ASP A 703 11.84 -9.94 75.68
C ASP A 703 12.31 -11.11 74.78
N SER A 704 13.25 -11.91 75.30
CA SER A 704 13.78 -13.09 74.61
C SER A 704 12.93 -14.35 74.79
N SER A 705 11.90 -14.31 75.64
CA SER A 705 11.02 -15.44 75.96
C SER A 705 9.75 -15.51 75.10
N ALA A 706 9.45 -14.47 74.32
CA ALA A 706 8.25 -14.39 73.49
C ALA A 706 8.28 -15.38 72.31
N THR A 707 7.10 -15.92 71.96
CA THR A 707 6.91 -16.86 70.85
C THR A 707 6.71 -16.11 69.54
N ILE A 708 7.25 -16.67 68.45
CA ILE A 708 7.09 -16.10 67.10
C ILE A 708 5.74 -16.56 66.55
N ARG A 709 4.87 -15.60 66.19
CA ARG A 709 3.61 -15.85 65.46
C ARG A 709 3.65 -15.28 64.04
N GLY A 710 2.69 -15.67 63.21
CA GLY A 710 2.42 -15.01 61.92
C GLY A 710 1.68 -13.68 62.12
N LEU A 711 1.84 -12.76 61.17
CA LEU A 711 1.01 -11.56 61.09
C LEU A 711 -0.38 -11.94 60.59
N ASN A 712 -1.38 -11.37 61.23
CA ASN A 712 -2.79 -11.50 60.85
C ASN A 712 -3.29 -10.17 60.28
N PHE A 713 -4.35 -10.21 59.48
CA PHE A 713 -4.92 -9.01 58.88
C PHE A 713 -5.40 -7.97 59.91
N VAL A 714 -5.81 -8.44 61.10
CA VAL A 714 -6.23 -7.59 62.23
C VAL A 714 -5.08 -6.71 62.74
N ASP A 715 -3.82 -7.16 62.61
CA ASP A 715 -2.64 -6.42 63.06
C ASP A 715 -2.39 -5.13 62.25
N CYS A 716 -3.03 -4.97 61.08
CA CYS A 716 -2.97 -3.75 60.28
C CYS A 716 -3.81 -2.60 60.87
N ARG A 717 -4.64 -2.88 61.89
CA ARG A 717 -5.47 -1.89 62.58
C ARG A 717 -4.83 -1.50 63.91
N PRO A 718 -4.93 -0.23 64.33
CA PRO A 718 -4.50 0.16 65.66
C PRO A 718 -5.36 -0.56 66.71
N GLN A 719 -4.72 -1.29 67.61
CA GLN A 719 -5.37 -2.00 68.71
C GLN A 719 -5.16 -1.25 70.02
N GLU A 720 -6.24 -0.68 70.55
CA GLU A 720 -6.26 -0.07 71.87
C GLU A 720 -6.45 -1.21 72.90
N ASN A 721 -5.41 -1.50 73.72
CA ASN A 721 -5.36 -2.52 74.79
C ASN A 721 -4.80 -3.91 74.42
N MET A 722 -3.59 -3.97 73.87
CA MET A 722 -2.83 -5.22 73.71
C MET A 722 -2.10 -5.63 75.00
N GLU A 723 -2.09 -6.92 75.32
CA GLU A 723 -1.25 -7.44 76.41
C GLU A 723 0.24 -7.30 76.06
N ALA A 724 1.11 -7.10 77.06
CA ALA A 724 2.55 -6.91 76.84
C ALA A 724 3.22 -8.09 76.11
N LYS A 725 2.76 -9.32 76.36
CA LYS A 725 3.25 -10.53 75.67
C LYS A 725 2.83 -10.57 74.20
N GLU A 726 1.59 -10.17 73.91
CA GLU A 726 1.08 -10.10 72.54
C GLU A 726 1.80 -9.01 71.74
N LEU A 727 2.13 -7.89 72.39
CA LEU A 727 2.91 -6.79 71.81
C LEU A 727 4.32 -7.24 71.40
N GLU A 728 5.04 -7.95 72.28
CA GLU A 728 6.36 -8.51 71.95
C GLU A 728 6.26 -9.60 70.86
N SER A 729 5.21 -10.43 70.89
CA SER A 729 4.96 -11.41 69.82
C SER A 729 4.74 -10.75 68.45
N LEU A 730 4.06 -9.59 68.43
CA LEU A 730 3.79 -8.81 67.22
C LEU A 730 5.07 -8.15 66.70
N LYS A 731 5.89 -7.54 67.57
CA LYS A 731 7.22 -7.01 67.19
C LYS A 731 8.09 -8.09 66.54
N LEU A 732 8.12 -9.30 67.11
CA LEU A 732 8.84 -10.44 66.55
C LEU A 732 8.25 -10.93 65.22
N ALA A 733 6.92 -10.90 65.07
CA ALA A 733 6.25 -11.24 63.82
C ALA A 733 6.60 -10.24 62.71
N VAL A 734 6.59 -8.93 63.01
CA VAL A 734 6.99 -7.86 62.09
C VAL A 734 8.48 -7.98 61.71
N LEU A 735 9.36 -8.30 62.66
CA LEU A 735 10.77 -8.53 62.35
C LEU A 735 10.93 -9.75 61.41
N ASN A 736 10.25 -10.85 61.71
CA ASN A 736 10.32 -12.08 60.92
C ASN A 736 9.79 -11.90 59.50
N ILE A 737 8.67 -11.17 59.32
CA ILE A 737 8.15 -10.92 57.97
C ILE A 737 9.11 -10.04 57.18
N ASN A 738 9.70 -8.99 57.77
CA ASN A 738 10.64 -8.12 57.07
C ASN A 738 11.92 -8.85 56.66
N LEU A 739 12.38 -9.83 57.44
CA LEU A 739 13.47 -10.73 57.03
C LEU A 739 13.07 -11.61 55.83
N LYS A 740 11.85 -12.14 55.82
CA LYS A 740 11.32 -12.91 54.68
C LYS A 740 11.14 -12.02 53.44
N LEU A 741 10.67 -10.79 53.61
CA LEU A 741 10.51 -9.79 52.55
C LEU A 741 11.86 -9.38 51.97
N ALA A 742 12.88 -9.15 52.80
CA ALA A 742 14.24 -8.90 52.33
C ALA A 742 14.79 -10.08 51.51
N ASN A 743 14.51 -11.32 51.93
CA ASN A 743 14.90 -12.51 51.17
C ASN A 743 14.09 -12.68 49.87
N ALA A 744 12.81 -12.31 49.86
CA ALA A 744 11.99 -12.29 48.66
C ALA A 744 12.48 -11.22 47.67
N ALA A 745 12.79 -10.02 48.16
CA ALA A 745 13.40 -8.95 47.38
C ALA A 745 14.75 -9.39 46.77
N LEU A 746 15.57 -10.15 47.52
CA LEU A 746 16.81 -10.73 46.98
C LEU A 746 16.55 -11.72 45.84
N ASN A 747 15.45 -12.47 45.88
CA ASN A 747 15.10 -13.38 44.78
C ASN A 747 14.64 -12.63 43.52
N VAL A 748 13.97 -11.47 43.68
CA VAL A 748 13.52 -10.64 42.56
C VAL A 748 14.67 -9.82 41.98
N TRP A 749 15.42 -9.10 42.81
CA TRP A 749 16.44 -8.14 42.36
C TRP A 749 17.87 -8.66 42.39
N GLY A 750 18.11 -9.92 42.81
CA GLY A 750 19.46 -10.47 42.95
C GLY A 750 20.24 -10.64 41.65
N LYS A 751 19.60 -10.49 40.49
CA LYS A 751 20.24 -10.53 39.16
C LYS A 751 20.61 -9.13 38.64
N GLN A 752 20.13 -8.06 39.27
CA GLN A 752 20.36 -6.70 38.78
C GLN A 752 21.82 -6.26 38.97
N PRO A 753 22.36 -5.40 38.10
CA PRO A 753 23.76 -4.94 38.21
C PRO A 753 24.01 -4.13 39.50
N SER A 754 22.97 -3.50 40.07
CA SER A 754 22.99 -2.72 41.32
C SER A 754 22.73 -3.56 42.58
N THR A 755 22.72 -4.89 42.49
CA THR A 755 22.46 -5.78 43.64
C THR A 755 23.38 -5.47 44.82
N PHE A 756 24.64 -5.11 44.56
CA PHE A 756 25.60 -4.81 45.62
C PHE A 756 25.18 -3.61 46.46
N GLU A 757 24.88 -2.49 45.80
CA GLU A 757 24.45 -1.25 46.44
C GLU A 757 23.12 -1.39 47.18
N ILE A 758 22.20 -2.21 46.64
CA ILE A 758 20.87 -2.42 47.21
C ILE A 758 20.94 -3.23 48.51
N PHE A 759 21.74 -4.30 48.56
CA PHE A 759 21.71 -5.24 49.69
C PHE A 759 22.89 -5.10 50.67
N GLU A 760 23.92 -4.32 50.37
CA GLU A 760 25.00 -4.01 51.32
C GLU A 760 24.47 -3.40 52.64
N PRO A 761 23.51 -2.44 52.64
CA PRO A 761 22.96 -1.91 53.89
C PRO A 761 22.22 -2.98 54.69
N VAL A 762 21.41 -3.81 54.03
CA VAL A 762 20.70 -4.93 54.66
C VAL A 762 21.68 -5.89 55.34
N LEU A 763 22.79 -6.24 54.69
CA LEU A 763 23.81 -7.11 55.29
C LEU A 763 24.37 -6.52 56.59
N LYS A 764 24.73 -5.23 56.59
CA LYS A 764 25.25 -4.55 57.79
C LYS A 764 24.22 -4.50 58.92
N ILE A 765 22.93 -4.36 58.60
CA ILE A 765 21.84 -4.43 59.59
C ILE A 765 21.76 -5.84 60.20
N LEU A 766 21.87 -6.89 59.39
CA LEU A 766 21.86 -8.28 59.86
C LEU A 766 23.06 -8.57 60.77
N GLU A 767 24.26 -8.13 60.41
CA GLU A 767 25.46 -8.25 61.25
C GLU A 767 25.29 -7.53 62.61
N HIS A 768 24.60 -6.39 62.62
CA HIS A 768 24.25 -5.70 63.88
C HIS A 768 23.23 -6.48 64.71
N LEU A 769 22.22 -7.09 64.09
CA LEU A 769 21.25 -7.96 64.77
C LEU A 769 21.92 -9.23 65.34
N GLU A 770 22.96 -9.73 64.68
CA GLU A 770 23.79 -10.86 65.17
C GLU A 770 24.76 -10.48 66.29
N SER A 771 24.99 -9.19 66.51
CA SER A 771 25.89 -8.72 67.56
C SER A 771 25.49 -9.28 68.93
N LYS A 772 26.50 -9.54 69.78
CA LYS A 772 26.30 -10.19 71.10
C LYS A 772 25.20 -9.53 71.94
N LYS A 773 25.03 -8.20 71.81
CA LYS A 773 24.07 -7.43 72.60
C LYS A 773 22.64 -7.53 72.06
N CYS A 774 22.44 -7.60 70.75
CA CYS A 774 21.12 -7.81 70.14
C CYS A 774 20.69 -9.28 70.29
N ARG A 775 21.64 -10.20 70.12
CA ARG A 775 21.40 -11.65 70.21
C ARG A 775 20.87 -12.11 71.57
N THR A 776 21.20 -11.44 72.67
CA THR A 776 20.68 -11.78 74.01
C THR A 776 19.20 -11.44 74.19
N ALA A 777 18.71 -10.43 73.48
CA ALA A 777 17.31 -9.99 73.56
C ALA A 777 16.40 -10.71 72.54
N LEU A 778 16.97 -11.33 71.51
CA LEU A 778 16.23 -12.02 70.46
C LEU A 778 16.02 -13.52 70.78
N PRO A 779 14.83 -14.10 70.57
CA PRO A 779 14.61 -15.54 70.72
C PRO A 779 15.46 -16.39 69.76
N LYS A 780 15.86 -17.60 70.18
CA LYS A 780 16.68 -18.50 69.33
C LYS A 780 16.03 -18.82 67.97
N ALA A 781 14.70 -18.83 67.92
CA ALA A 781 13.94 -19.10 66.70
C ALA A 781 14.07 -18.01 65.63
N ILE A 782 14.37 -16.74 65.99
CA ILE A 782 14.63 -15.66 65.03
C ILE A 782 16.12 -15.48 64.73
N GLN A 783 17.00 -15.92 65.64
CA GLN A 783 18.44 -15.88 65.39
C GLN A 783 18.83 -16.76 64.20
N THR A 784 18.22 -17.94 64.04
CA THR A 784 18.55 -18.87 62.94
C THR A 784 18.18 -18.35 61.54
N PRO A 785 17.01 -17.72 61.28
CA PRO A 785 16.75 -17.11 59.98
C PRO A 785 17.64 -15.89 59.70
N ILE A 786 18.01 -15.10 60.72
CA ILE A 786 18.96 -13.99 60.57
C ILE A 786 20.30 -14.51 60.06
N THR A 787 20.89 -15.52 60.74
CA THR A 787 22.20 -16.07 60.35
C THR A 787 22.18 -16.70 58.97
N LYS A 788 21.14 -17.49 58.66
CA LYS A 788 21.00 -18.09 57.33
C LYS A 788 20.87 -17.04 56.22
N PHE A 789 20.13 -15.96 56.49
CA PHE A 789 19.96 -14.90 55.50
C PHE A 789 21.24 -14.09 55.32
N ALA A 790 21.96 -13.76 56.40
CA ALA A 790 23.26 -13.07 56.34
C ALA A 790 24.30 -13.87 55.55
N GLU A 791 24.39 -15.19 55.77
CA GLU A 791 25.27 -16.09 55.01
C GLU A 791 24.90 -16.11 53.52
N LYS A 792 23.60 -16.26 53.19
CA LYS A 792 23.11 -16.22 51.80
C LYS A 792 23.46 -14.89 51.12
N LEU A 793 23.22 -13.78 51.80
CA LEU A 793 23.43 -12.43 51.28
C LEU A 793 24.92 -12.16 51.02
N ASN A 794 25.81 -12.59 51.92
CA ASN A 794 27.26 -12.54 51.70
C ASN A 794 27.71 -13.27 50.43
N VAL A 795 27.20 -14.49 50.19
CA VAL A 795 27.50 -15.26 48.98
C VAL A 795 26.98 -14.53 47.74
N CYS A 796 25.74 -14.04 47.76
CA CYS A 796 25.17 -13.28 46.64
C CYS A 796 25.95 -11.99 46.34
N LEU A 797 26.37 -11.23 47.36
CA LEU A 797 27.13 -9.99 47.16
C LEU A 797 28.52 -10.25 46.59
N SER A 798 29.22 -11.29 47.06
CA SER A 798 30.52 -11.67 46.49
C SER A 798 30.41 -12.10 45.03
N LEU A 799 29.34 -12.83 44.66
CA LEU A 799 29.04 -13.16 43.27
C LEU A 799 28.74 -11.88 42.45
N ALA A 800 27.92 -10.97 42.98
CA ALA A 800 27.59 -9.72 42.32
C ALA A 800 28.83 -8.84 42.09
N GLN A 801 29.77 -8.81 43.04
CA GLN A 801 31.05 -8.11 42.87
C GLN A 801 31.91 -8.71 41.74
N LEU A 802 31.90 -10.04 41.59
CA LEU A 802 32.64 -10.74 40.54
C LEU A 802 32.00 -10.57 39.14
N SER A 803 30.66 -10.53 39.08
CA SER A 803 29.91 -10.37 37.84
C SER A 803 29.85 -8.92 37.34
N ARG A 804 30.07 -7.93 38.21
CA ARG A 804 29.98 -6.50 37.88
C ARG A 804 30.89 -6.10 36.72
N ARG A 805 30.36 -5.25 35.83
CA ARG A 805 31.05 -4.65 34.69
C ARG A 805 30.85 -3.13 34.68
N PRO A 806 31.78 -2.34 34.10
CA PRO A 806 31.55 -0.93 33.86
C PRO A 806 30.40 -0.71 32.86
N LEU A 807 29.70 0.43 32.96
CA LEU A 807 28.59 0.76 32.06
C LEU A 807 29.12 1.26 30.71
N GLU A 808 28.63 0.67 29.63
CA GLU A 808 28.95 1.04 28.26
C GLU A 808 27.65 1.32 27.48
N LEU A 809 26.86 2.30 27.94
CA LEU A 809 25.55 2.60 27.37
C LEU A 809 25.63 3.28 25.98
N HIS A 810 26.69 4.02 25.72
CA HIS A 810 26.84 4.85 24.53
C HIS A 810 27.49 4.13 23.34
N HIS A 811 27.08 2.89 23.08
CA HIS A 811 27.46 2.16 21.85
C HIS A 811 26.41 2.38 20.75
N HIS A 812 26.24 3.63 20.33
CA HIS A 812 25.32 3.98 19.25
C HIS A 812 25.87 3.49 17.90
N LYS A 813 25.00 2.87 17.08
CA LYS A 813 25.37 2.54 15.70
C LYS A 813 25.54 3.85 14.92
N PRO A 814 26.65 4.04 14.18
CA PRO A 814 26.81 5.24 13.37
C PRO A 814 25.71 5.30 12.30
N LEU A 815 25.10 6.47 12.13
CA LEU A 815 24.09 6.70 11.11
C LEU A 815 24.67 6.44 9.70
N ALA A 816 23.85 5.90 8.81
CA ALA A 816 24.22 5.69 7.42
C ALA A 816 24.39 7.03 6.67
N ILE A 817 25.13 7.01 5.57
CA ILE A 817 25.21 8.17 4.68
C ILE A 817 23.82 8.38 4.06
N LYS A 818 23.28 9.61 4.14
CA LYS A 818 22.01 9.98 3.53
C LYS A 818 22.04 9.65 2.03
N MET A 819 21.19 8.72 1.60
CA MET A 819 21.05 8.37 0.18
C MET A 819 20.20 9.41 -0.54
N ALA A 820 20.53 9.71 -1.79
CA ALA A 820 19.74 10.59 -2.65
C ALA A 820 19.24 9.79 -3.86
N ILE A 821 17.98 10.01 -4.22
CA ILE A 821 17.39 9.39 -5.41
C ILE A 821 17.94 10.12 -6.65
N PRO A 822 18.61 9.42 -7.59
CA PRO A 822 19.12 10.06 -8.78
C PRO A 822 17.98 10.54 -9.67
N LYS A 823 18.02 11.80 -10.08
CA LYS A 823 17.07 12.35 -11.05
C LYS A 823 17.50 11.98 -12.47
N PHE A 824 16.73 11.11 -13.13
CA PHE A 824 16.91 10.75 -14.54
C PHE A 824 15.55 10.49 -15.20
N GLU A 825 15.54 10.53 -16.54
CA GLU A 825 14.37 10.16 -17.35
C GLU A 825 14.53 8.70 -17.78
N GLU A 826 13.51 7.86 -17.55
CA GLU A 826 13.57 6.44 -17.86
C GLU A 826 13.78 6.17 -19.37
N SER A 827 13.00 6.87 -20.19
CA SER A 827 13.10 6.81 -21.66
C SER A 827 13.92 7.98 -22.23
N TYR A 828 15.16 8.14 -21.78
CA TYR A 828 16.03 9.24 -22.20
C TYR A 828 16.41 9.17 -23.69
N ASN A 829 16.13 10.25 -24.42
CA ASN A 829 16.48 10.43 -25.82
C ASN A 829 17.26 11.76 -26.01
N PRO A 830 18.52 11.72 -26.46
CA PRO A 830 19.34 12.92 -26.68
C PRO A 830 18.76 13.94 -27.68
N ASN A 831 17.85 13.51 -28.56
CA ASN A 831 17.24 14.37 -29.56
C ASN A 831 15.98 15.09 -29.04
N LYS A 832 15.41 14.63 -27.92
CA LYS A 832 14.23 15.22 -27.27
C LYS A 832 14.70 16.17 -26.17
N HIS A 833 13.93 17.24 -25.93
CA HIS A 833 14.12 18.10 -24.77
C HIS A 833 13.03 17.78 -23.76
N TYR A 834 13.43 17.51 -22.52
CA TYR A 834 12.54 17.18 -21.40
C TYR A 834 12.42 18.42 -20.53
N ASP A 835 11.25 19.04 -20.54
CA ASP A 835 10.88 20.17 -19.70
C ASP A 835 9.44 19.89 -19.23
N PRO A 836 9.12 20.01 -17.92
CA PRO A 836 7.77 19.85 -17.42
C PRO A 836 6.76 20.80 -18.08
N ASP A 837 7.19 22.00 -18.45
CA ASP A 837 6.31 23.04 -18.98
C ASP A 837 6.18 22.95 -20.50
N ARG A 838 5.05 22.42 -20.96
CA ARG A 838 4.78 22.19 -22.39
C ARG A 838 4.86 23.47 -23.22
N GLU A 839 4.31 24.59 -22.74
CA GLU A 839 4.34 25.86 -23.46
C GLU A 839 5.77 26.35 -23.74
N ARG A 840 6.70 26.17 -22.80
CA ARG A 840 8.10 26.54 -22.99
C ARG A 840 8.76 25.66 -24.05
N THR A 841 8.46 24.36 -24.05
CA THR A 841 8.98 23.43 -25.07
C THR A 841 8.50 23.79 -26.47
N GLU A 842 7.21 24.11 -26.62
CA GLU A 842 6.60 24.46 -27.90
C GLU A 842 7.16 25.79 -28.42
N ASN A 843 7.27 26.80 -27.55
CA ASN A 843 7.89 28.08 -27.90
C ASN A 843 9.36 27.93 -28.33
N ALA A 844 10.16 27.14 -27.61
CA ALA A 844 11.55 26.88 -27.97
C ALA A 844 11.67 26.12 -29.29
N LYS A 845 10.77 25.16 -29.55
CA LYS A 845 10.67 24.42 -30.81
C LYS A 845 10.37 25.38 -31.98
N LEU A 846 9.35 26.22 -31.85
CA LEU A 846 8.97 27.21 -32.87
C LEU A 846 10.09 28.20 -33.15
N GLN A 847 10.78 28.70 -32.11
CA GLN A 847 11.93 29.59 -32.29
C GLN A 847 13.07 28.91 -33.06
N LYS A 848 13.32 27.63 -32.80
CA LYS A 848 14.36 26.84 -33.49
C LYS A 848 13.99 26.61 -34.96
N GLU A 849 12.73 26.31 -35.25
CA GLU A 849 12.20 26.15 -36.60
C GLU A 849 12.28 27.46 -37.38
N LEU A 850 11.77 28.56 -36.82
CA LEU A 850 11.87 29.90 -37.42
C LEU A 850 13.32 30.25 -37.76
N LYS A 851 14.26 29.99 -36.85
CA LYS A 851 15.68 30.27 -37.09
C LYS A 851 16.28 29.38 -38.18
N ARG A 852 15.85 28.11 -38.27
CA ARG A 852 16.28 27.18 -39.32
C ARG A 852 15.78 27.64 -40.68
N GLU A 853 14.49 27.91 -40.80
CA GLU A 853 13.84 28.34 -42.04
C GLU A 853 14.34 29.69 -42.51
N LYS A 854 14.43 30.68 -41.61
CA LYS A 854 15.02 31.99 -41.91
C LYS A 854 16.45 31.86 -42.44
N LYS A 855 17.25 30.96 -41.88
CA LYS A 855 18.64 30.74 -42.33
C LYS A 855 18.68 30.01 -43.67
N GLY A 856 17.73 29.11 -43.95
CA GLY A 856 17.53 28.46 -45.24
C GLY A 856 17.17 29.47 -46.33
N ALA A 857 16.08 30.21 -46.14
CA ALA A 857 15.60 31.23 -47.06
C ALA A 857 16.67 32.29 -47.37
N VAL A 858 17.35 32.82 -46.35
CA VAL A 858 18.44 33.79 -46.56
C VAL A 858 19.61 33.18 -47.34
N ARG A 859 19.88 31.88 -47.22
CA ARG A 859 20.94 31.21 -47.99
C ARG A 859 20.56 31.11 -49.46
N GLU A 860 19.33 30.71 -49.78
CA GLU A 860 18.86 30.59 -51.16
C GLU A 860 18.80 31.96 -51.85
N LEU A 861 18.23 32.99 -51.20
CA LEU A 861 18.24 34.36 -51.73
C LEU A 861 19.65 34.88 -52.04
N ARG A 862 20.65 34.51 -51.23
CA ARG A 862 22.06 34.86 -51.47
C ARG A 862 22.67 34.09 -52.65
N LYS A 863 22.23 32.87 -52.94
CA LYS A 863 22.65 32.12 -54.13
C LYS A 863 22.02 32.75 -55.37
N ASP A 864 20.72 33.02 -55.35
CA ASP A 864 20.00 33.64 -56.46
C ASP A 864 20.59 35.00 -56.81
N ALA A 865 20.87 35.83 -55.79
CA ALA A 865 21.54 37.12 -55.98
C ALA A 865 22.91 36.98 -56.66
N LYS A 866 23.67 35.92 -56.36
CA LYS A 866 24.95 35.64 -57.03
C LYS A 866 24.74 35.18 -58.47
N ALA A 867 23.78 34.29 -58.72
CA ALA A 867 23.44 33.83 -60.06
C ALA A 867 23.05 35.00 -60.96
N ILE A 868 22.15 35.86 -60.49
CA ILE A 868 21.73 37.09 -61.17
C ILE A 868 22.93 38.01 -61.43
N ALA A 869 23.83 38.18 -60.44
CA ALA A 869 25.01 39.01 -60.60
C ALA A 869 25.96 38.45 -61.67
N THR A 870 26.17 37.13 -61.71
CA THR A 870 27.02 36.49 -62.72
C THR A 870 26.42 36.58 -64.13
N GLU A 871 25.11 36.36 -64.25
CA GLU A 871 24.38 36.44 -65.52
C GLU A 871 24.42 37.89 -66.07
N ASN A 872 24.13 38.88 -65.22
CA ASN A 872 24.21 40.30 -65.58
C ASN A 872 25.62 40.70 -66.02
N LEU A 873 26.66 40.25 -65.30
CA LEU A 873 28.04 40.55 -65.65
C LEU A 873 28.42 39.91 -67.00
N ARG A 874 28.00 38.67 -67.24
CA ARG A 874 28.21 37.99 -68.53
C ARG A 874 27.51 38.75 -69.66
N GLN A 875 26.23 39.08 -69.51
CA GLN A 875 25.47 39.84 -70.50
C GLN A 875 26.10 41.20 -70.79
N LYS A 876 26.58 41.90 -69.75
CA LYS A 876 27.27 43.20 -69.92
C LYS A 876 28.57 43.04 -70.71
N ARG A 877 29.42 42.06 -70.36
CA ARG A 877 30.66 41.79 -71.09
C ARG A 877 30.43 41.43 -72.56
N GLU A 878 29.41 40.62 -72.85
CA GLU A 878 29.03 40.28 -74.22
C GLU A 878 28.53 41.51 -75.00
N LYS A 879 27.69 42.35 -74.39
CA LYS A 879 27.21 43.62 -74.98
C LYS A 879 28.35 44.60 -75.26
N ASP A 880 29.23 44.82 -74.29
CA ASP A 880 30.38 45.73 -74.42
C ASP A 880 31.35 45.22 -75.51
N ALA A 881 31.65 43.92 -75.54
CA ALA A 881 32.51 43.34 -76.58
C ALA A 881 31.89 43.42 -77.98
N ALA A 882 30.57 43.22 -78.11
CA ALA A 882 29.85 43.37 -79.37
C ALA A 882 29.84 44.83 -79.84
N TYR A 883 29.62 45.77 -78.92
CA TYR A 883 29.68 47.21 -79.19
C TYR A 883 31.08 47.64 -79.65
N ASP A 884 32.13 47.26 -78.92
CA ASP A 884 33.52 47.57 -79.28
C ASP A 884 33.91 46.99 -80.64
N LYS A 885 33.49 45.76 -80.94
CA LYS A 885 33.73 45.13 -82.25
C LYS A 885 33.01 45.88 -83.37
N LYS A 886 31.75 46.29 -83.15
CA LYS A 886 30.98 47.09 -84.10
C LYS A 886 31.62 48.47 -84.30
N TYR A 887 32.00 49.15 -83.22
CA TYR A 887 32.62 50.47 -83.25
C TYR A 887 33.97 50.45 -83.96
N LYS A 888 34.85 49.49 -83.64
CA LYS A 888 36.14 49.30 -84.34
C LYS A 888 35.96 49.02 -85.83
N ARG A 889 34.95 48.21 -86.20
CA ARG A 889 34.62 47.96 -87.61
C ARG A 889 34.19 49.24 -88.31
N LEU A 890 33.27 50.01 -87.71
CA LEU A 890 32.77 51.27 -88.28
C LEU A 890 33.88 52.31 -88.44
N ILE A 891 34.76 52.47 -87.45
CA ILE A 891 35.93 53.36 -87.57
C ILE A 891 36.85 52.89 -88.69
N ALA A 892 37.15 51.59 -88.77
CA ALA A 892 38.02 51.07 -89.81
C ALA A 892 37.43 51.24 -91.21
N GLU A 893 36.10 51.13 -91.34
CA GLU A 893 35.36 51.36 -92.58
C GLU A 893 35.39 52.85 -92.97
N ILE A 894 35.02 53.76 -92.05
CA ILE A 894 35.08 55.22 -92.27
C ILE A 894 36.50 55.67 -92.61
N GLN A 895 37.50 55.27 -91.82
CA GLN A 895 38.89 55.66 -92.06
C GLN A 895 39.48 55.00 -93.32
N GLY A 896 38.98 53.82 -93.69
CA GLY A 896 39.30 53.17 -94.96
C GLY A 896 38.76 53.95 -96.16
N GLU A 897 37.49 54.36 -96.11
CA GLU A 897 36.83 55.17 -97.13
C GLU A 897 37.46 56.57 -97.25
N GLU A 898 37.51 57.34 -96.15
CA GLU A 898 38.12 58.67 -96.11
C GLU A 898 39.61 58.64 -96.50
N GLY A 899 40.34 57.61 -96.05
CA GLY A 899 41.75 57.44 -96.39
C GLY A 899 41.96 57.10 -97.87
N HIS A 900 41.05 56.34 -98.48
CA HIS A 900 41.06 56.07 -99.92
C HIS A 900 40.77 57.35 -100.73
N GLU A 901 39.77 58.12 -100.34
CA GLU A 901 39.42 59.41 -100.96
C GLU A 901 40.53 60.46 -100.80
N ALA A 902 41.10 60.60 -99.61
CA ALA A 902 42.21 61.51 -99.35
C ALA A 902 43.44 61.17 -100.21
N LYS A 903 43.80 59.88 -100.33
CA LYS A 903 44.88 59.44 -101.23
C LYS A 903 44.55 59.61 -102.70
N ALA A 904 43.27 59.52 -103.09
CA ALA A 904 42.83 59.82 -104.44
C ALA A 904 42.99 61.32 -104.73
N TYR A 905 42.57 62.18 -103.80
CA TYR A 905 42.74 63.63 -103.89
C TYR A 905 44.22 64.06 -103.88
N GLU A 906 45.07 63.44 -103.06
CA GLU A 906 46.52 63.69 -103.07
C GLU A 906 47.16 63.31 -104.40
N ARG A 907 46.79 62.15 -104.98
CA ARG A 907 47.24 61.77 -106.34
C ARG A 907 46.80 62.78 -107.39
N GLU A 908 45.56 63.26 -107.33
CA GLU A 908 45.06 64.30 -108.23
C GLU A 908 45.83 65.63 -108.04
N LYS A 909 46.10 66.01 -106.79
CA LYS A 909 46.88 67.20 -106.43
C LYS A 909 48.33 67.10 -106.91
N GLU A 910 48.96 65.92 -106.80
CA GLU A 910 50.29 65.66 -107.33
C GLU A 910 50.32 65.66 -108.86
N TRP A 911 49.29 65.12 -109.52
CA TRP A 911 49.13 65.23 -110.98
C TRP A 911 49.03 66.69 -111.42
N ARG A 912 48.23 67.52 -110.71
CA ARG A 912 48.15 68.98 -110.95
C ARG A 912 49.48 69.71 -110.69
N LYS A 913 50.28 69.27 -109.71
CA LYS A 913 51.64 69.80 -109.47
C LYS A 913 52.63 69.39 -110.57
N LYS A 914 52.57 68.15 -111.06
CA LYS A 914 53.40 67.68 -112.18
C LYS A 914 53.05 68.37 -113.50
N GLY A 915 51.78 68.73 -113.71
CA GLY A 915 51.33 69.55 -114.84
C GLY A 915 51.72 71.04 -114.77
N LYS A 916 52.35 71.50 -113.68
CA LYS A 916 52.86 72.88 -113.47
C LYS A 916 54.39 72.98 -113.57
N LYS A 917 55.06 71.94 -114.11
CA LYS A 917 56.47 72.03 -114.52
C LYS A 917 56.61 72.75 -115.84
#